data_AF-A0A8X6LNM1-F1
#
_entry.id   AF-A0A8X6LNM1-F1
#
_cell.length_a   1.000
_cell.length_b   1.000
_cell.length_c   1.000
_cell.angle_alpha   90.00
_cell.angle_beta   90.00
_cell.angle_gamma   90.00
#
_symmetry.space_group_name_H-M   'P 1'
#
loop_
_entity.id
_entity.type
_entity.pdbx_description
1 polymer ?
#
loop_
_entity_poly.entity_id
_entity_poly.type
_entity_poly.pdbx_seq_one_letter_code
_entity_poly.pdbx_strand_id
1 'polypeptide(L)'
;MIVLVVSDNFVQLFFGWEGVGLCSYLLIGFWFQKYSANNAAIKAFVVNRVGDFALLIGIFLIYYTFHSLNFTEVFDTTDLLGTQHIRAFCCEFKVTHIICILLFIGCMGKSAQLGLHVWLPDAMEGPTPVSALIHAATMVTAGIFLVAKCSPLFELSNVARELIVIVGALTAFFAATVAITQNDIKKIIAYSTCSQLGYMFMACGLSAYNVAIFHLMTHAFFKALLFLGASNVIHAMHHEQNIQKMGNCWKKIPCTYTLMWIGSLALSGIFPFAGFYSKDLIIEHAYSTDSFAFVISLVVAFFTAFYSWRLLLLVFHSQKQSKINIHEAPKIMLIPLLILAFGSVFSGVWGANILNITSNAFWKSSLMVIDEHGVHNFFIKLLPTLASLSGIALAYLIYQYQVIRQIKSKFLLKFLQNKWYFDEVYEFVIIAPIRFISRLLWKFDVKAIDSFGPNGVVSTFGTFNIQKLATLVPSLDLEVQSLLWITFFISFAIKVPMFPFHTWLPDAHVQSPTSGSVILAGLLIKMGGYGFLRFSIPMLPQASLYFSNFVVVLSIIAVIYASLVAFAQDDIKKLIAYSSIAHMGIVTAGLFSFCEEGVLGSIFQMISHGLISAALFLCVGMLYTRTGTLEIAKYFGIVNTMPKFGFMFILFSMASIGLPGTSGFVAFELMSISLYVLASFNKDSAYSCEAGVKYFTLSALSSCIMLYGMSLLYGYTGQVNFSELSSFLQNHQITYGIVFGLVFVLIGLCFKLAIVPFHMWAPDVYQGAPTIVTAFFSTAPKAALVTFLIRLMNEEADKVIPEGFHIHHYKEVSSTNTEALDLINKGISNETFIIADKQIEGRGRTGKSWISPEGNFYVSLIINQETDVSKLTELTFVTALAVGNTLLSFMNDSNIQHKWPNDILINGKKISGILLEKRSNSNWLIVGIGINVNHAPLPGTTCISNYGESVSNMDLLKELIINFNKLRKQWLFDGFYAIREMWLKKAFKMNEQISVKLADKLHEGIFADIDKSGKLVLQQKDGSLIYFDAVSEAIVLPNSQKPIRVGGMVVEDSVIRSESEVVFQMTDFNKSVTVKYQGILPPMFSEKSGVVVQGKMFDNSTFLADTVFAKHDENYMPKVFKQIP
;
A
#
# COMPACT_ATOMS: atom_id res chain seq x y z
N MET A 1 -9.12 -17.44 -6.99
CA MET A 1 -7.89 -18.24 -7.14
C MET A 1 -6.82 -17.52 -7.95
N ILE A 2 -7.03 -17.22 -9.24
CA ILE A 2 -5.98 -16.56 -10.08
C ILE A 2 -5.40 -15.30 -9.40
N VAL A 3 -6.25 -14.41 -8.88
CA VAL A 3 -5.84 -13.19 -8.15
C VAL A 3 -4.97 -13.46 -6.90
N LEU A 4 -5.14 -14.61 -6.26
CA LEU A 4 -4.36 -15.07 -5.09
C LEU A 4 -2.95 -15.48 -5.53
N VAL A 5 -2.85 -16.28 -6.60
CA VAL A 5 -1.59 -16.79 -7.12
C VAL A 5 -0.74 -15.67 -7.74
N VAL A 6 -1.37 -14.77 -8.50
CA VAL A 6 -0.74 -13.63 -9.19
C VAL A 6 -0.64 -12.39 -8.26
N SER A 7 -0.54 -12.60 -6.95
CA SER A 7 -0.29 -11.51 -5.97
C SER A 7 1.17 -11.07 -5.99
N ASP A 8 1.44 -9.78 -5.82
CA ASP A 8 2.78 -9.20 -5.56
C ASP A 8 2.90 -8.64 -4.12
N ASN A 9 1.77 -8.54 -3.42
CA ASN A 9 1.68 -8.05 -2.04
C ASN A 9 0.69 -8.88 -1.19
N PHE A 10 0.81 -8.77 0.14
CA PHE A 10 -0.04 -9.49 1.10
C PHE A 10 -1.52 -9.09 1.03
N VAL A 11 -1.85 -7.84 0.66
CA VAL A 11 -3.25 -7.35 0.57
C VAL A 11 -3.99 -7.99 -0.61
N GLN A 12 -3.34 -8.07 -1.78
CA GLN A 12 -3.90 -8.76 -2.95
C GLN A 12 -4.03 -10.27 -2.70
N LEU A 13 -3.05 -10.87 -2.00
CA LEU A 13 -3.16 -12.27 -1.58
C LEU A 13 -4.38 -12.46 -0.67
N PHE A 14 -4.57 -11.61 0.34
CA PHE A 14 -5.73 -11.65 1.23
C PHE A 14 -7.06 -11.44 0.49
N PHE A 15 -7.14 -10.50 -0.46
CA PHE A 15 -8.32 -10.33 -1.31
C PHE A 15 -8.62 -11.59 -2.15
N GLY A 16 -7.59 -12.23 -2.73
CA GLY A 16 -7.73 -13.49 -3.44
C GLY A 16 -8.16 -14.66 -2.56
N TRP A 17 -7.71 -14.67 -1.31
CA TRP A 17 -7.96 -15.65 -0.24
C TRP A 17 -9.40 -15.55 0.31
N GLU A 18 -9.85 -14.31 0.55
CA GLU A 18 -11.23 -13.92 0.83
C GLU A 18 -12.18 -14.37 -0.29
N GLY A 19 -11.88 -13.97 -1.53
CA GLY A 19 -12.71 -14.29 -2.69
C GLY A 19 -12.89 -15.80 -2.91
N VAL A 20 -11.86 -16.62 -2.66
CA VAL A 20 -11.98 -18.09 -2.72
C VAL A 20 -12.89 -18.63 -1.61
N GLY A 21 -12.85 -18.05 -0.40
CA GLY A 21 -13.75 -18.39 0.70
C GLY A 21 -15.22 -18.08 0.42
N LEU A 22 -15.49 -16.93 -0.20
CA LEU A 22 -16.85 -16.56 -0.65
C LEU A 22 -17.34 -17.49 -1.78
N CYS A 23 -16.49 -17.76 -2.78
CA CYS A 23 -16.85 -18.69 -3.86
C CYS A 23 -17.14 -20.10 -3.34
N SER A 24 -16.35 -20.63 -2.40
CA SER A 24 -16.63 -21.95 -1.82
C SER A 24 -17.95 -22.00 -1.05
N TYR A 25 -18.30 -20.94 -0.31
CA TYR A 25 -19.58 -20.85 0.39
C TYR A 25 -20.76 -20.97 -0.58
N LEU A 26 -20.75 -20.16 -1.64
CA LEU A 26 -21.80 -20.15 -2.67
C LEU A 26 -21.88 -21.48 -3.45
N LEU A 27 -20.74 -22.11 -3.73
CA LEU A 27 -20.69 -23.36 -4.51
C LEU A 27 -21.04 -24.60 -3.68
N ILE A 28 -20.74 -24.65 -2.38
CA ILE A 28 -21.24 -25.68 -1.46
C ILE A 28 -22.75 -25.50 -1.25
N GLY A 29 -23.20 -24.25 -1.05
CA GLY A 29 -24.60 -23.87 -0.90
C GLY A 29 -25.44 -23.90 -2.19
N PHE A 30 -24.89 -24.37 -3.32
CA PHE A 30 -25.56 -24.34 -4.62
C PHE A 30 -26.96 -24.99 -4.62
N TRP A 31 -27.14 -26.08 -3.87
CA TRP A 31 -28.45 -26.68 -3.62
C TRP A 31 -29.10 -26.12 -2.35
N PHE A 32 -29.33 -24.80 -2.32
CA PHE A 32 -29.81 -24.05 -1.14
C PHE A 32 -31.16 -24.50 -0.56
N GLN A 33 -31.91 -25.33 -1.28
CA GLN A 33 -33.13 -25.98 -0.79
C GLN A 33 -32.83 -27.14 0.19
N LYS A 34 -31.60 -27.68 0.21
CA LYS A 34 -31.16 -28.73 1.14
C LYS A 34 -30.59 -28.11 2.40
N TYR A 35 -31.24 -28.38 3.54
CA TYR A 35 -30.77 -27.95 4.86
C TYR A 35 -29.36 -28.46 5.19
N SER A 36 -28.98 -29.66 4.72
CA SER A 36 -27.61 -30.18 4.87
C SER A 36 -26.57 -29.34 4.14
N ALA A 37 -26.83 -28.95 2.88
CA ALA A 37 -25.94 -28.12 2.09
C ALA A 37 -25.79 -26.70 2.67
N ASN A 38 -26.87 -26.12 3.17
CA ASN A 38 -26.83 -24.81 3.85
C ASN A 38 -25.95 -24.86 5.12
N ASN A 39 -26.15 -25.88 5.96
CA ASN A 39 -25.35 -26.05 7.18
C ASN A 39 -23.87 -26.34 6.85
N ALA A 40 -23.60 -27.14 5.83
CA ALA A 40 -22.24 -27.39 5.33
C ALA A 40 -21.57 -26.11 4.81
N ALA A 41 -22.29 -25.30 4.04
CA ALA A 41 -21.81 -24.02 3.52
C ALA A 41 -21.50 -23.04 4.66
N ILE A 42 -22.43 -22.85 5.61
CA ILE A 42 -22.23 -21.98 6.78
C ILE A 42 -21.05 -22.47 7.64
N LYS A 43 -20.94 -23.78 7.90
CA LYS A 43 -19.80 -24.37 8.62
C LYS A 43 -18.48 -24.08 7.88
N ALA A 44 -18.44 -24.30 6.57
CA ALA A 44 -17.26 -24.01 5.75
C ALA A 44 -16.89 -22.53 5.74
N PHE A 45 -17.85 -21.62 5.66
CA PHE A 45 -17.57 -20.19 5.74
C PHE A 45 -17.01 -19.81 7.11
N VAL A 46 -17.71 -20.15 8.21
CA VAL A 46 -17.33 -19.76 9.58
C VAL A 46 -15.98 -20.34 10.00
N VAL A 47 -15.70 -21.62 9.74
CA VAL A 47 -14.39 -22.20 10.13
C VAL A 47 -13.24 -21.61 9.31
N ASN A 48 -13.47 -21.25 8.04
CA ASN A 48 -12.49 -20.49 7.26
C ASN A 48 -12.31 -19.06 7.80
N ARG A 49 -13.37 -18.35 8.19
CA ARG A 49 -13.30 -16.99 8.80
C ARG A 49 -12.38 -16.94 10.03
N VAL A 50 -12.35 -17.98 10.86
CA VAL A 50 -11.47 -18.04 12.05
C VAL A 50 -9.99 -18.07 11.64
N GLY A 51 -9.64 -18.82 10.60
CA GLY A 51 -8.29 -18.78 10.02
C GLY A 51 -8.00 -17.45 9.31
N ASP A 52 -8.95 -16.94 8.53
CA ASP A 52 -8.83 -15.67 7.79
C ASP A 52 -8.57 -14.48 8.74
N PHE A 53 -9.14 -14.50 9.95
CA PHE A 53 -8.89 -13.51 11.00
C PHE A 53 -7.46 -13.60 11.56
N ALA A 54 -6.93 -14.80 11.81
CA ALA A 54 -5.54 -14.98 12.25
C ALA A 54 -4.54 -14.52 11.17
N LEU A 55 -4.81 -14.84 9.90
CA LEU A 55 -4.04 -14.35 8.75
C LEU A 55 -4.03 -12.81 8.71
N LEU A 56 -5.19 -12.16 8.91
CA LEU A 56 -5.30 -10.71 8.89
C LEU A 56 -4.47 -10.04 10.01
N ILE A 57 -4.46 -10.61 11.23
CA ILE A 57 -3.58 -10.12 12.31
C ILE A 57 -2.10 -10.32 11.94
N GLY A 58 -1.74 -11.45 11.32
CA GLY A 58 -0.39 -11.68 10.81
C GLY A 58 0.04 -10.63 9.79
N ILE A 59 -0.84 -10.26 8.85
CA ILE A 59 -0.60 -9.21 7.85
C ILE A 59 -0.47 -7.83 8.50
N PHE A 60 -1.32 -7.48 9.48
CA PHE A 60 -1.16 -6.23 10.23
C PHE A 60 0.16 -6.18 11.02
N LEU A 61 0.61 -7.31 11.57
CA LEU A 61 1.88 -7.41 12.30
C LEU A 61 3.09 -7.30 11.37
N ILE A 62 3.00 -7.80 10.12
CA ILE A 62 3.99 -7.55 9.07
C ILE A 62 4.07 -6.06 8.74
N TYR A 63 2.94 -5.38 8.48
CA TYR A 63 2.95 -3.94 8.22
C TYR A 63 3.50 -3.12 9.41
N TYR A 64 3.19 -3.54 10.64
CA TYR A 64 3.71 -2.89 11.85
C TYR A 64 5.24 -3.04 12.01
N THR A 65 5.84 -4.14 11.54
CA THR A 65 7.27 -4.42 11.71
C THR A 65 8.14 -4.02 10.51
N PHE A 66 7.65 -4.21 9.29
CA PHE A 66 8.39 -3.95 8.05
C PHE A 66 7.95 -2.66 7.33
N HIS A 67 6.87 -2.02 7.77
CA HIS A 67 6.26 -0.83 7.16
C HIS A 67 5.86 -0.95 5.68
N SER A 68 5.92 -2.17 5.13
CA SER A 68 5.44 -2.53 3.79
C SER A 68 4.61 -3.80 3.83
N LEU A 69 3.89 -4.05 2.74
CA LEU A 69 3.15 -5.28 2.45
C LEU A 69 3.52 -5.90 1.09
N ASN A 70 4.49 -5.34 0.38
CA ASN A 70 5.02 -5.90 -0.87
C ASN A 70 5.97 -7.06 -0.55
N PHE A 71 5.89 -8.17 -1.30
CA PHE A 71 6.68 -9.36 -0.96
C PHE A 71 8.20 -9.12 -1.07
N THR A 72 8.66 -8.36 -2.05
CA THR A 72 10.09 -8.01 -2.22
C THR A 72 10.60 -7.23 -1.02
N GLU A 73 10.02 -6.07 -0.72
CA GLU A 73 10.46 -5.19 0.38
C GLU A 73 10.46 -5.91 1.74
N VAL A 74 9.49 -6.79 2.00
CA VAL A 74 9.46 -7.59 3.23
C VAL A 74 10.56 -8.67 3.24
N PHE A 75 10.80 -9.36 2.12
CA PHE A 75 11.82 -10.43 2.04
C PHE A 75 13.26 -9.90 1.89
N ASP A 76 13.44 -8.67 1.41
CA ASP A 76 14.73 -7.99 1.31
C ASP A 76 15.15 -7.36 2.67
N THR A 77 14.19 -7.08 3.56
CA THR A 77 14.45 -6.48 4.89
C THR A 77 14.38 -7.46 6.07
N THR A 78 14.05 -8.74 5.82
CA THR A 78 13.88 -9.77 6.86
C THR A 78 15.09 -9.95 7.78
N ASP A 79 16.31 -9.93 7.23
CA ASP A 79 17.54 -10.16 7.99
C ASP A 79 17.91 -9.00 8.92
N LEU A 80 17.46 -7.77 8.60
CA LEU A 80 17.72 -6.56 9.37
C LEU A 80 16.72 -6.37 10.52
N LEU A 81 15.46 -6.79 10.34
CA LEU A 81 14.36 -6.52 11.29
C LEU A 81 13.84 -7.77 12.01
N GLY A 82 14.14 -8.97 11.53
CA GLY A 82 13.62 -10.25 12.06
C GLY A 82 14.08 -10.63 13.47
N THR A 83 14.96 -9.84 14.09
CA THR A 83 15.49 -10.04 15.44
C THR A 83 14.70 -9.33 16.55
N GLN A 84 13.69 -8.51 16.21
CA GLN A 84 12.89 -7.79 17.21
C GLN A 84 12.09 -8.75 18.12
N HIS A 85 11.89 -8.33 19.38
CA HIS A 85 11.08 -9.03 20.38
C HIS A 85 9.88 -8.17 20.81
N ILE A 86 8.70 -8.80 20.91
CA ILE A 86 7.51 -8.21 21.56
C ILE A 86 7.33 -8.87 22.92
N ARG A 87 7.12 -8.05 23.96
CA ARG A 87 6.80 -8.52 25.31
C ARG A 87 5.28 -8.66 25.46
N ALA A 88 4.80 -9.87 25.72
CA ALA A 88 3.38 -10.18 25.91
C ALA A 88 3.21 -11.17 27.08
N PHE A 89 2.22 -10.96 27.94
CA PHE A 89 1.95 -11.81 29.13
C PHE A 89 3.20 -12.09 29.99
N CYS A 90 4.02 -11.05 30.22
CA CYS A 90 5.31 -11.10 30.93
C CYS A 90 6.42 -11.96 30.30
N CYS A 91 6.23 -12.51 29.11
CA CYS A 91 7.25 -13.22 28.32
C CYS A 91 7.67 -12.40 27.08
N GLU A 92 8.85 -12.69 26.53
CA GLU A 92 9.36 -12.04 25.32
C GLU A 92 9.43 -13.04 24.16
N PHE A 93 8.80 -12.67 23.04
CA PHE A 93 8.69 -13.52 21.85
C PHE A 93 9.27 -12.79 20.64
N LYS A 94 10.07 -13.47 19.82
CA LYS A 94 10.50 -12.93 18.52
C LYS A 94 9.28 -12.70 17.63
N VAL A 95 9.20 -11.54 16.98
CA VAL A 95 8.00 -11.17 16.21
C VAL A 95 7.81 -12.08 14.99
N THR A 96 8.90 -12.54 14.38
CA THR A 96 8.92 -13.53 13.28
C THR A 96 8.17 -14.82 13.64
N HIS A 97 8.33 -15.34 14.86
CA HIS A 97 7.59 -16.52 15.32
C HIS A 97 6.08 -16.26 15.39
N ILE A 98 5.66 -15.10 15.93
CA ILE A 98 4.24 -14.73 16.03
C ILE A 98 3.64 -14.56 14.63
N ILE A 99 4.33 -13.85 13.72
CA ILE A 99 3.91 -13.67 12.32
C ILE A 99 3.71 -15.04 11.66
N CYS A 100 4.73 -15.91 11.68
CA CYS A 100 4.68 -17.20 11.00
C CYS A 100 3.58 -18.12 11.55
N ILE A 101 3.37 -18.14 12.88
CA ILE A 101 2.28 -18.91 13.49
C ILE A 101 0.91 -18.36 13.08
N LEU A 102 0.72 -17.04 13.03
CA LEU A 102 -0.55 -16.42 12.58
C LEU A 102 -0.84 -16.69 11.10
N LEU A 103 0.16 -16.54 10.22
CA LEU A 103 0.05 -16.92 8.80
C LEU A 103 -0.32 -18.41 8.65
N PHE A 104 0.30 -19.29 9.46
CA PHE A 104 0.02 -20.72 9.42
C PHE A 104 -1.39 -21.08 9.92
N ILE A 105 -1.90 -20.46 10.98
CA ILE A 105 -3.29 -20.65 11.44
C ILE A 105 -4.30 -20.27 10.34
N GLY A 106 -3.99 -19.23 9.56
CA GLY A 106 -4.70 -18.95 8.31
C GLY A 106 -4.69 -20.14 7.35
N CYS A 107 -3.51 -20.63 7.02
CA CYS A 107 -3.31 -21.78 6.13
C CYS A 107 -4.04 -23.05 6.59
N MET A 108 -4.07 -23.30 7.90
CA MET A 108 -4.79 -24.43 8.51
C MET A 108 -6.29 -24.41 8.22
N GLY A 109 -6.90 -23.21 8.17
CA GLY A 109 -8.33 -23.01 7.85
C GLY A 109 -8.66 -23.45 6.42
N LYS A 110 -8.10 -22.76 5.42
CA LYS A 110 -8.34 -23.02 3.99
C LYS A 110 -7.94 -24.43 3.56
N SER A 111 -6.89 -24.97 4.16
CA SER A 111 -6.31 -26.26 3.78
C SER A 111 -6.71 -27.41 4.70
N ALA A 112 -7.74 -27.18 5.54
CA ALA A 112 -8.39 -28.17 6.38
C ALA A 112 -7.41 -29.06 7.19
N GLN A 113 -6.46 -28.42 7.88
CA GLN A 113 -5.54 -29.09 8.79
C GLN A 113 -6.21 -29.41 10.14
N LEU A 114 -5.57 -30.25 10.96
CA LEU A 114 -6.11 -30.68 12.26
C LEU A 114 -6.54 -29.48 13.12
N GLY A 115 -7.66 -29.62 13.85
CA GLY A 115 -8.33 -28.51 14.53
C GLY A 115 -9.33 -27.71 13.65
N LEU A 116 -8.98 -27.37 12.40
CA LEU A 116 -9.86 -26.59 11.49
C LEU A 116 -10.44 -27.40 10.32
N HIS A 117 -10.11 -28.68 10.20
CA HIS A 117 -10.54 -29.58 9.12
C HIS A 117 -12.06 -29.87 9.04
N VAL A 118 -12.84 -29.55 10.07
CA VAL A 118 -14.20 -30.07 10.33
C VAL A 118 -15.20 -29.77 9.20
N TRP A 119 -14.93 -28.75 8.38
CA TRP A 119 -15.78 -28.38 7.24
C TRP A 119 -15.58 -29.24 5.98
N LEU A 120 -14.37 -29.77 5.76
CA LEU A 120 -13.98 -30.43 4.51
C LEU A 120 -14.81 -31.69 4.15
N PRO A 121 -15.19 -32.57 5.10
CA PRO A 121 -16.02 -33.74 4.80
C PRO A 121 -17.48 -33.38 4.49
N ASP A 122 -17.95 -32.24 4.98
CA ASP A 122 -19.34 -31.78 4.84
C ASP A 122 -19.51 -30.92 3.58
N ALA A 123 -18.43 -30.28 3.08
CA ALA A 123 -18.38 -29.67 1.74
C ALA A 123 -18.76 -30.65 0.60
N MET A 124 -18.73 -31.96 0.87
CA MET A 124 -19.23 -33.00 -0.04
C MET A 124 -20.75 -32.98 -0.26
N GLU A 125 -21.54 -32.21 0.50
CA GLU A 125 -22.96 -31.98 0.21
C GLU A 125 -23.17 -31.22 -1.12
N GLY A 126 -22.15 -30.48 -1.59
CA GLY A 126 -22.17 -29.74 -2.86
C GLY A 126 -22.08 -30.64 -4.11
N PRO A 127 -22.19 -30.04 -5.31
CA PRO A 127 -22.06 -30.75 -6.59
C PRO A 127 -20.65 -31.35 -6.76
N THR A 128 -20.54 -32.58 -7.30
CA THR A 128 -19.22 -33.25 -7.43
C THR A 128 -18.18 -32.47 -8.27
N PRO A 129 -18.55 -31.74 -9.35
CA PRO A 129 -17.59 -30.86 -10.04
C PRO A 129 -17.07 -29.70 -9.17
N VAL A 130 -17.88 -29.21 -8.23
CA VAL A 130 -17.43 -28.25 -7.20
C VAL A 130 -16.45 -28.91 -6.24
N SER A 131 -16.71 -30.16 -5.82
CA SER A 131 -15.77 -30.94 -5.01
C SER A 131 -14.42 -31.12 -5.74
N ALA A 132 -14.43 -31.40 -7.04
CA ALA A 132 -13.20 -31.45 -7.83
C ALA A 132 -12.44 -30.10 -7.80
N LEU A 133 -13.13 -28.98 -8.05
CA LEU A 133 -12.52 -27.65 -8.10
C LEU A 133 -11.95 -27.18 -6.74
N ILE A 134 -12.73 -27.35 -5.66
CA ILE A 134 -12.37 -26.90 -4.30
C ILE A 134 -11.17 -27.70 -3.77
N HIS A 135 -11.13 -29.01 -4.03
CA HIS A 135 -10.18 -29.93 -3.41
C HIS A 135 -8.94 -30.23 -4.27
N ALA A 136 -8.98 -30.00 -5.59
CA ALA A 136 -7.82 -30.23 -6.46
C ALA A 136 -7.02 -28.95 -6.78
N ALA A 137 -7.67 -27.78 -6.91
CA ALA A 137 -7.07 -26.64 -7.62
C ALA A 137 -7.28 -25.24 -7.03
N THR A 138 -8.07 -25.07 -5.96
CA THR A 138 -8.44 -23.72 -5.48
C THR A 138 -8.30 -23.50 -3.97
N MET A 139 -9.29 -23.92 -3.18
CA MET A 139 -9.36 -23.57 -1.75
C MET A 139 -8.24 -24.23 -0.95
N VAL A 140 -8.14 -25.56 -1.02
CA VAL A 140 -7.22 -26.30 -0.15
C VAL A 140 -5.76 -26.16 -0.55
N THR A 141 -5.50 -25.73 -1.79
CA THR A 141 -4.16 -25.50 -2.32
C THR A 141 -3.60 -24.14 -1.93
N ALA A 142 -4.46 -23.20 -1.51
CA ALA A 142 -4.08 -21.82 -1.20
C ALA A 142 -3.10 -21.70 -0.02
N GLY A 143 -3.28 -22.47 1.06
CA GLY A 143 -2.41 -22.39 2.22
C GLY A 143 -1.00 -22.93 1.97
N ILE A 144 -0.86 -23.99 1.16
CA ILE A 144 0.44 -24.53 0.76
C ILE A 144 1.18 -23.49 -0.11
N PHE A 145 0.45 -22.85 -1.02
CA PHE A 145 0.99 -21.73 -1.82
C PHE A 145 1.45 -20.56 -0.95
N LEU A 146 0.68 -20.16 0.08
CA LEU A 146 1.07 -19.09 1.00
C LEU A 146 2.32 -19.46 1.82
N VAL A 147 2.39 -20.68 2.40
CA VAL A 147 3.58 -21.11 3.15
C VAL A 147 4.82 -21.17 2.26
N ALA A 148 4.74 -21.77 1.07
CA ALA A 148 5.86 -21.84 0.14
C ALA A 148 6.32 -20.45 -0.32
N LYS A 149 5.38 -19.56 -0.66
CA LYS A 149 5.69 -18.18 -1.08
C LYS A 149 6.30 -17.34 0.04
N CYS A 150 5.92 -17.59 1.28
CA CYS A 150 6.52 -16.97 2.46
C CYS A 150 7.70 -17.79 3.04
N SER A 151 8.34 -18.67 2.25
CA SER A 151 9.53 -19.41 2.70
C SER A 151 10.62 -18.54 3.34
N PRO A 152 10.94 -17.31 2.86
CA PRO A 152 11.93 -16.45 3.54
C PRO A 152 11.54 -16.08 4.99
N LEU A 153 10.23 -15.94 5.27
CA LEU A 153 9.74 -15.68 6.64
C LEU A 153 9.75 -16.96 7.49
N PHE A 154 9.31 -18.09 6.92
CA PHE A 154 9.21 -19.36 7.66
C PHE A 154 10.58 -19.95 8.02
N GLU A 155 11.60 -19.77 7.19
CA GLU A 155 12.97 -20.21 7.49
C GLU A 155 13.59 -19.49 8.70
N LEU A 156 13.20 -18.24 8.98
CA LEU A 156 13.64 -17.51 10.17
C LEU A 156 12.94 -17.97 11.47
N SER A 157 12.10 -19.01 11.39
CA SER A 157 11.15 -19.36 12.44
C SER A 157 10.98 -20.87 12.65
N ASN A 158 12.03 -21.53 13.14
CA ASN A 158 12.08 -22.95 13.52
C ASN A 158 10.81 -23.41 14.27
N VAL A 159 10.35 -22.67 15.27
CA VAL A 159 9.14 -22.99 16.07
C VAL A 159 7.88 -23.10 15.20
N ALA A 160 7.75 -22.27 14.17
CA ALA A 160 6.63 -22.34 13.23
C ALA A 160 6.80 -23.50 12.24
N ARG A 161 8.03 -23.78 11.78
CA ARG A 161 8.35 -24.94 10.94
C ARG A 161 8.07 -26.27 11.65
N GLU A 162 8.51 -26.44 12.89
CA GLU A 162 8.21 -27.60 13.74
C GLU A 162 6.70 -27.79 13.93
N LEU A 163 5.97 -26.70 14.22
CA LEU A 163 4.50 -26.72 14.33
C LEU A 163 3.83 -27.16 13.02
N ILE A 164 4.34 -26.71 11.87
CA ILE A 164 3.88 -27.13 10.54
C ILE A 164 4.13 -28.63 10.31
N VAL A 165 5.31 -29.16 10.67
CA VAL A 165 5.62 -30.59 10.58
C VAL A 165 4.66 -31.43 11.43
N ILE A 166 4.50 -31.07 12.71
CA ILE A 166 3.66 -31.80 13.66
C ILE A 166 2.19 -31.78 13.21
N VAL A 167 1.64 -30.61 12.87
CA VAL A 167 0.25 -30.48 12.41
C VAL A 167 0.03 -31.18 11.07
N GLY A 168 0.98 -31.07 10.12
CA GLY A 168 0.91 -31.74 8.82
C GLY A 168 0.90 -33.27 8.95
N ALA A 169 1.85 -33.83 9.71
CA ALA A 169 1.96 -35.27 9.95
C ALA A 169 0.74 -35.83 10.70
N LEU A 170 0.27 -35.15 11.75
CA LEU A 170 -0.94 -35.57 12.48
C LEU A 170 -2.21 -35.46 11.61
N THR A 171 -2.32 -34.43 10.76
CA THR A 171 -3.41 -34.31 9.76
C THR A 171 -3.35 -35.46 8.75
N ALA A 172 -2.17 -35.79 8.24
CA ALA A 172 -1.94 -36.87 7.27
C ALA A 172 -2.43 -38.22 7.81
N PHE A 173 -2.08 -38.52 9.07
CA PHE A 173 -2.46 -39.74 9.79
C PHE A 173 -3.93 -39.78 10.20
N PHE A 174 -4.46 -38.70 10.77
CA PHE A 174 -5.87 -38.56 11.12
C PHE A 174 -6.77 -38.87 9.91
N ALA A 175 -6.57 -38.15 8.81
CA ALA A 175 -7.43 -38.25 7.66
C ALA A 175 -7.33 -39.62 6.95
N ALA A 176 -6.14 -40.22 6.92
CA ALA A 176 -5.97 -41.55 6.36
C ALA A 176 -6.67 -42.65 7.18
N THR A 177 -6.58 -42.61 8.52
CA THR A 177 -7.25 -43.61 9.37
C THR A 177 -8.78 -43.48 9.33
N VAL A 178 -9.32 -42.27 9.22
CA VAL A 178 -10.77 -42.04 9.06
C VAL A 178 -11.25 -42.53 7.68
N ALA A 179 -10.52 -42.24 6.59
CA ALA A 179 -10.88 -42.66 5.23
C ALA A 179 -11.11 -44.17 5.08
N ILE A 180 -10.43 -45.00 5.88
CA ILE A 180 -10.56 -46.47 5.90
C ILE A 180 -11.97 -46.94 6.28
N THR A 181 -12.71 -46.19 7.11
CA THR A 181 -14.01 -46.63 7.64
C THR A 181 -15.20 -45.85 7.08
N GLN A 182 -14.97 -44.70 6.44
CA GLN A 182 -16.00 -43.95 5.74
C GLN A 182 -16.59 -44.75 4.56
N ASN A 183 -17.91 -44.65 4.38
CA ASN A 183 -18.65 -45.44 3.38
C ASN A 183 -19.21 -44.60 2.21
N ASP A 184 -19.07 -43.28 2.28
CA ASP A 184 -19.46 -42.35 1.22
C ASP A 184 -18.28 -42.13 0.26
N ILE A 185 -18.48 -42.36 -1.04
CA ILE A 185 -17.45 -42.26 -2.07
C ILE A 185 -16.77 -40.89 -2.11
N LYS A 186 -17.52 -39.79 -1.96
CA LYS A 186 -16.97 -38.42 -1.98
C LYS A 186 -16.21 -38.13 -0.69
N LYS A 187 -16.73 -38.53 0.47
CA LYS A 187 -16.08 -38.29 1.76
C LYS A 187 -14.77 -39.08 1.91
N ILE A 188 -14.67 -40.29 1.35
CA ILE A 188 -13.39 -41.02 1.24
C ILE A 188 -12.37 -40.20 0.44
N ILE A 189 -12.76 -39.64 -0.71
CA ILE A 189 -11.85 -38.84 -1.55
C ILE A 189 -11.51 -37.49 -0.87
N ALA A 190 -12.45 -36.87 -0.14
CA ALA A 190 -12.17 -35.67 0.66
C ALA A 190 -11.16 -35.92 1.79
N TYR A 191 -11.32 -36.98 2.59
CA TYR A 191 -10.33 -37.36 3.60
C TYR A 191 -9.00 -37.77 2.97
N SER A 192 -9.02 -38.46 1.82
CA SER A 192 -7.79 -38.72 1.06
C SER A 192 -7.09 -37.44 0.59
N THR A 193 -7.81 -36.32 0.50
CA THR A 193 -7.25 -35.02 0.12
C THR A 193 -6.67 -34.31 1.33
N CYS A 194 -7.41 -34.24 2.44
CA CYS A 194 -6.89 -33.81 3.75
C CYS A 194 -5.57 -34.51 4.11
N SER A 195 -5.49 -35.83 3.85
CA SER A 195 -4.29 -36.63 4.08
C SER A 195 -3.10 -36.20 3.20
N GLN A 196 -3.30 -35.97 1.89
CA GLN A 196 -2.22 -35.52 0.99
C GLN A 196 -1.79 -34.07 1.24
N LEU A 197 -2.72 -33.20 1.64
CA LEU A 197 -2.39 -31.84 2.09
C LEU A 197 -1.50 -31.89 3.34
N GLY A 198 -1.77 -32.81 4.28
CA GLY A 198 -0.91 -33.04 5.45
C GLY A 198 0.55 -33.38 5.06
N TYR A 199 0.77 -34.22 4.05
CA TYR A 199 2.12 -34.44 3.49
C TYR A 199 2.75 -33.16 2.94
N MET A 200 1.98 -32.33 2.23
CA MET A 200 2.50 -31.10 1.61
C MET A 200 2.85 -30.04 2.65
N PHE A 201 2.06 -29.89 3.72
CA PHE A 201 2.43 -29.04 4.86
C PHE A 201 3.65 -29.58 5.57
N MET A 202 3.70 -30.88 5.86
CA MET A 202 4.86 -31.55 6.45
C MET A 202 6.12 -31.27 5.61
N ALA A 203 6.06 -31.42 4.28
CA ALA A 203 7.14 -31.07 3.37
C ALA A 203 7.60 -29.60 3.49
N CYS A 204 6.66 -28.63 3.54
CA CYS A 204 7.00 -27.22 3.76
C CYS A 204 7.68 -26.98 5.13
N GLY A 205 7.25 -27.64 6.20
CA GLY A 205 7.89 -27.51 7.52
C GLY A 205 9.34 -28.04 7.53
N LEU A 206 9.61 -29.07 6.73
CA LEU A 206 10.94 -29.64 6.46
C LEU A 206 11.72 -28.86 5.38
N SER A 207 11.37 -27.61 5.10
CA SER A 207 11.97 -26.73 4.07
C SER A 207 11.87 -27.21 2.60
N ALA A 208 11.20 -28.33 2.33
CA ALA A 208 11.05 -28.91 0.99
C ALA A 208 9.90 -28.25 0.19
N TYR A 209 9.85 -26.91 0.16
CA TYR A 209 8.77 -26.13 -0.47
C TYR A 209 8.63 -26.41 -1.98
N ASN A 210 9.76 -26.56 -2.67
CA ASN A 210 9.87 -27.00 -4.06
C ASN A 210 9.18 -28.36 -4.29
N VAL A 211 9.45 -29.35 -3.44
CA VAL A 211 8.82 -30.69 -3.50
C VAL A 211 7.33 -30.61 -3.14
N ALA A 212 6.95 -29.81 -2.15
CA ALA A 212 5.56 -29.59 -1.76
C ALA A 212 4.72 -29.02 -2.91
N ILE A 213 5.22 -28.00 -3.61
CA ILE A 213 4.58 -27.40 -4.78
C ILE A 213 4.58 -28.35 -5.99
N PHE A 214 5.63 -29.13 -6.19
CA PHE A 214 5.64 -30.16 -7.24
C PHE A 214 4.58 -31.24 -6.98
N HIS A 215 4.44 -31.72 -5.74
CA HIS A 215 3.39 -32.67 -5.39
C HIS A 215 1.99 -32.05 -5.44
N LEU A 216 1.84 -30.76 -5.10
CA LEU A 216 0.59 -30.00 -5.27
C LEU A 216 0.12 -30.01 -6.74
N MET A 217 1.04 -29.86 -7.69
CA MET A 217 0.77 -29.91 -9.13
C MET A 217 0.32 -31.30 -9.58
N THR A 218 1.03 -32.37 -9.23
CA THR A 218 0.65 -33.74 -9.63
C THR A 218 -0.69 -34.16 -9.00
N HIS A 219 -0.90 -33.77 -7.74
CA HIS A 219 -2.13 -33.98 -6.98
C HIS A 219 -3.36 -33.32 -7.61
N ALA A 220 -3.23 -32.12 -8.18
CA ALA A 220 -4.32 -31.46 -8.88
C ALA A 220 -4.88 -32.33 -10.03
N PHE A 221 -4.02 -32.98 -10.81
CA PHE A 221 -4.45 -33.92 -11.86
C PHE A 221 -5.15 -35.15 -11.29
N PHE A 222 -4.50 -35.90 -10.39
CA PHE A 222 -5.05 -37.19 -9.95
C PHE A 222 -6.25 -37.07 -8.99
N LYS A 223 -6.38 -35.98 -8.21
CA LYS A 223 -7.60 -35.73 -7.42
C LYS A 223 -8.77 -35.28 -8.28
N ALA A 224 -8.56 -34.39 -9.26
CA ALA A 224 -9.63 -34.00 -10.18
C ALA A 224 -10.15 -35.22 -10.96
N LEU A 225 -9.24 -36.09 -11.40
CA LEU A 225 -9.57 -37.37 -12.03
C LEU A 225 -10.42 -38.27 -11.12
N LEU A 226 -10.04 -38.43 -9.85
CA LEU A 226 -10.78 -39.26 -8.89
C LEU A 226 -12.15 -38.67 -8.52
N PHE A 227 -12.26 -37.36 -8.31
CA PHE A 227 -13.55 -36.72 -8.02
C PHE A 227 -14.51 -36.77 -9.21
N LEU A 228 -14.03 -36.53 -10.44
CA LEU A 228 -14.87 -36.61 -11.63
C LEU A 228 -15.20 -38.07 -12.01
N GLY A 229 -14.28 -39.01 -11.79
CA GLY A 229 -14.55 -40.46 -11.87
C GLY A 229 -15.63 -40.90 -10.89
N ALA A 230 -15.56 -40.46 -9.63
CA ALA A 230 -16.62 -40.66 -8.66
C ALA A 230 -17.94 -40.00 -9.10
N SER A 231 -17.90 -38.82 -9.75
CA SER A 231 -19.10 -38.19 -10.32
C SER A 231 -19.78 -39.07 -11.37
N ASN A 232 -19.01 -39.68 -12.27
CA ASN A 232 -19.53 -40.63 -13.26
C ASN A 232 -20.15 -41.86 -12.59
N VAL A 233 -19.49 -42.44 -11.57
CA VAL A 233 -20.04 -43.57 -10.78
C VAL A 233 -21.36 -43.19 -10.11
N ILE A 234 -21.43 -42.03 -9.44
CA ILE A 234 -22.63 -41.54 -8.76
C ILE A 234 -23.78 -41.31 -9.77
N HIS A 235 -23.48 -40.76 -10.95
CA HIS A 235 -24.46 -40.55 -12.01
C HIS A 235 -25.01 -41.89 -12.54
N ALA A 236 -24.13 -42.83 -12.88
CA ALA A 236 -24.48 -44.16 -13.37
C ALA A 236 -25.20 -45.04 -12.31
N MET A 237 -25.07 -44.69 -11.03
CA MET A 237 -25.77 -45.32 -9.89
C MET A 237 -26.99 -44.52 -9.41
N HIS A 238 -27.55 -43.62 -10.23
CA HIS A 238 -28.75 -42.82 -9.89
C HIS A 238 -28.64 -42.07 -8.54
N HIS A 239 -27.52 -41.37 -8.35
CA HIS A 239 -27.18 -40.54 -7.18
C HIS A 239 -26.86 -41.28 -5.87
N GLU A 240 -26.83 -42.62 -5.87
CA GLU A 240 -26.30 -43.39 -4.73
C GLU A 240 -24.81 -43.09 -4.48
N GLN A 241 -24.44 -42.94 -3.21
CA GLN A 241 -23.09 -42.52 -2.78
C GLN A 241 -22.46 -43.51 -1.78
N ASN A 242 -23.22 -44.44 -1.20
CA ASN A 242 -22.71 -45.42 -0.25
C ASN A 242 -22.11 -46.63 -0.98
N ILE A 243 -20.79 -46.82 -0.86
CA ILE A 243 -20.04 -47.87 -1.54
C ILE A 243 -20.44 -49.30 -1.12
N GLN A 244 -21.11 -49.48 0.02
CA GLN A 244 -21.59 -50.80 0.47
C GLN A 244 -22.82 -51.32 -0.31
N LYS A 245 -23.48 -50.42 -1.06
CA LYS A 245 -24.59 -50.70 -1.99
C LYS A 245 -24.14 -50.78 -3.46
N MET A 246 -22.88 -50.42 -3.74
CA MET A 246 -22.26 -50.52 -5.05
C MET A 246 -21.66 -51.92 -5.26
N GLY A 247 -21.40 -52.29 -6.51
CA GLY A 247 -20.75 -53.55 -6.86
C GLY A 247 -20.98 -53.97 -8.31
N ASN A 248 -20.06 -54.80 -8.81
CA ASN A 248 -20.03 -55.36 -10.18
C ASN A 248 -20.15 -54.33 -11.33
N CYS A 249 -19.82 -53.06 -11.09
CA CYS A 249 -20.00 -51.98 -12.07
C CYS A 249 -18.99 -52.00 -13.24
N TRP A 250 -17.80 -52.61 -13.06
CA TRP A 250 -16.68 -52.49 -14.02
C TRP A 250 -17.02 -52.89 -15.46
N LYS A 251 -17.85 -53.92 -15.65
CA LYS A 251 -18.29 -54.39 -16.97
C LYS A 251 -19.23 -53.42 -17.69
N LYS A 252 -19.88 -52.52 -16.96
CA LYS A 252 -20.86 -51.55 -17.49
C LYS A 252 -20.30 -50.14 -17.67
N ILE A 253 -19.27 -49.78 -16.89
CA ILE A 253 -18.59 -48.47 -16.96
C ILE A 253 -17.05 -48.63 -17.07
N PRO A 254 -16.55 -49.30 -18.14
CA PRO A 254 -15.13 -49.67 -18.26
C PRO A 254 -14.19 -48.47 -18.46
N CYS A 255 -14.67 -47.38 -19.04
CA CYS A 255 -13.87 -46.16 -19.22
C CYS A 255 -13.71 -45.46 -17.88
N THR A 256 -14.81 -45.21 -17.16
CA THR A 256 -14.76 -44.64 -15.81
C THR A 256 -13.94 -45.51 -14.85
N TYR A 257 -14.04 -46.84 -14.94
CA TYR A 257 -13.24 -47.79 -14.17
C TYR A 257 -11.72 -47.63 -14.40
N THR A 258 -11.27 -47.68 -15.66
CA THR A 258 -9.84 -47.57 -16.00
C THR A 258 -9.26 -46.19 -15.63
N LEU A 259 -10.04 -45.13 -15.80
CA LEU A 259 -9.68 -43.77 -15.41
C LEU A 259 -9.53 -43.61 -13.89
N MET A 260 -10.41 -44.23 -13.09
CA MET A 260 -10.26 -44.26 -11.63
C MET A 260 -9.06 -45.10 -11.16
N TRP A 261 -8.72 -46.19 -11.86
CA TRP A 261 -7.49 -46.95 -11.59
C TRP A 261 -6.22 -46.11 -11.76
N ILE A 262 -6.12 -45.35 -12.86
CA ILE A 262 -4.99 -44.43 -13.12
C ILE A 262 -4.86 -43.41 -11.98
N GLY A 263 -5.97 -42.80 -11.56
CA GLY A 263 -5.98 -41.85 -10.43
C GLY A 263 -5.58 -42.47 -9.10
N SER A 264 -6.01 -43.71 -8.81
CA SER A 264 -5.65 -44.43 -7.58
C SER A 264 -4.20 -44.91 -7.55
N LEU A 265 -3.64 -45.32 -8.70
CA LEU A 265 -2.22 -45.70 -8.82
C LEU A 265 -1.31 -44.47 -8.65
N ALA A 266 -1.68 -43.34 -9.26
CA ALA A 266 -1.00 -42.06 -9.06
C ALA A 266 -1.04 -41.62 -7.58
N LEU A 267 -2.22 -41.60 -6.94
CA LEU A 267 -2.37 -41.29 -5.52
C LEU A 267 -1.58 -42.25 -4.59
N SER A 268 -1.44 -43.51 -4.98
CA SER A 268 -0.68 -44.49 -4.19
C SER A 268 0.83 -44.23 -4.23
N GLY A 269 1.37 -43.58 -5.27
CA GLY A 269 2.81 -43.40 -5.46
C GLY A 269 3.48 -44.51 -6.26
N ILE A 270 2.73 -45.21 -7.12
CA ILE A 270 3.25 -46.37 -7.85
C ILE A 270 3.87 -45.95 -9.18
N PHE A 271 5.07 -46.45 -9.48
CA PHE A 271 5.73 -46.25 -10.77
C PHE A 271 4.90 -46.85 -11.92
N PRO A 272 4.75 -46.19 -13.09
CA PRO A 272 5.39 -44.94 -13.51
C PRO A 272 4.51 -43.68 -13.32
N PHE A 273 3.49 -43.72 -12.46
CA PHE A 273 2.49 -42.64 -12.33
C PHE A 273 3.02 -41.42 -11.56
N ALA A 274 2.40 -40.25 -11.76
CA ALA A 274 2.94 -38.95 -11.33
C ALA A 274 3.17 -38.80 -9.81
N GLY A 275 2.50 -39.59 -8.98
CA GLY A 275 2.73 -39.61 -7.54
C GLY A 275 4.09 -40.15 -7.13
N PHE A 276 4.61 -41.18 -7.80
CA PHE A 276 5.93 -41.76 -7.50
C PHE A 276 7.03 -40.69 -7.52
N TYR A 277 7.03 -39.85 -8.56
CA TYR A 277 8.01 -38.78 -8.76
C TYR A 277 7.92 -37.64 -7.73
N SER A 278 6.82 -37.50 -7.00
CA SER A 278 6.54 -36.29 -6.20
C SER A 278 6.21 -36.53 -4.73
N LYS A 279 5.51 -37.62 -4.41
CA LYS A 279 5.17 -38.06 -3.05
C LYS A 279 6.37 -38.71 -2.36
N ASP A 280 7.08 -39.58 -3.07
CA ASP A 280 8.17 -40.37 -2.47
C ASP A 280 9.37 -39.47 -2.15
N LEU A 281 9.56 -38.38 -2.92
CA LEU A 281 10.53 -37.32 -2.60
C LEU A 281 10.25 -36.61 -1.25
N ILE A 282 8.98 -36.46 -0.84
CA ILE A 282 8.63 -35.91 0.48
C ILE A 282 9.08 -36.86 1.58
N ILE A 283 8.95 -38.18 1.35
CA ILE A 283 9.34 -39.23 2.30
C ILE A 283 10.87 -39.36 2.35
N GLU A 284 11.56 -39.20 1.22
CA GLU A 284 13.03 -39.12 1.15
C GLU A 284 13.57 -37.90 1.91
N HIS A 285 13.00 -36.70 1.73
CA HIS A 285 13.41 -35.52 2.51
C HIS A 285 13.15 -35.74 4.00
N ALA A 286 11.96 -36.24 4.37
CA ALA A 286 11.63 -36.53 5.76
C ALA A 286 12.63 -37.48 6.43
N TYR A 287 13.14 -38.50 5.74
CA TYR A 287 14.19 -39.37 6.28
C TYR A 287 15.44 -38.59 6.71
N SER A 288 15.87 -37.62 5.90
CA SER A 288 17.08 -36.84 6.17
C SER A 288 16.94 -35.79 7.28
N THR A 289 15.72 -35.30 7.52
CA THR A 289 15.46 -34.15 8.41
C THR A 289 14.76 -34.51 9.73
N ASP A 290 13.79 -35.43 9.72
CA ASP A 290 13.01 -35.79 10.91
C ASP A 290 12.48 -37.23 10.88
N SER A 291 12.94 -38.04 11.84
CA SER A 291 12.50 -39.43 12.03
C SER A 291 11.01 -39.56 12.35
N PHE A 292 10.38 -38.59 13.02
CA PHE A 292 8.95 -38.60 13.34
C PHE A 292 8.10 -38.40 12.08
N ALA A 293 8.40 -37.35 11.30
CA ALA A 293 7.81 -37.12 9.98
C ALA A 293 8.00 -38.35 9.07
N PHE A 294 9.21 -38.91 9.00
CA PHE A 294 9.51 -40.09 8.18
C PHE A 294 8.62 -41.29 8.53
N VAL A 295 8.57 -41.70 9.80
CA VAL A 295 7.80 -42.89 10.22
C VAL A 295 6.30 -42.69 9.98
N ILE A 296 5.74 -41.52 10.28
CA ILE A 296 4.33 -41.24 9.99
C ILE A 296 4.09 -41.25 8.47
N SER A 297 4.96 -40.64 7.67
CA SER A 297 4.81 -40.54 6.22
C SER A 297 4.77 -41.92 5.52
N LEU A 298 5.50 -42.92 6.03
CA LEU A 298 5.43 -44.31 5.56
C LEU A 298 4.13 -45.01 5.97
N VAL A 299 3.70 -44.87 7.22
CA VAL A 299 2.44 -45.46 7.72
C VAL A 299 1.23 -44.90 6.97
N VAL A 300 1.24 -43.59 6.67
CA VAL A 300 0.21 -42.93 5.87
C VAL A 300 0.27 -43.36 4.40
N ALA A 301 1.44 -43.75 3.86
CA ALA A 301 1.55 -44.21 2.47
C ALA A 301 0.85 -45.57 2.30
N PHE A 302 1.10 -46.49 3.23
CA PHE A 302 0.38 -47.76 3.37
C PHE A 302 -1.13 -47.56 3.48
N PHE A 303 -1.60 -46.70 4.38
CA PHE A 303 -3.04 -46.42 4.52
C PHE A 303 -3.64 -45.76 3.27
N THR A 304 -2.90 -44.89 2.59
CA THR A 304 -3.32 -44.22 1.34
C THR A 304 -3.59 -45.22 0.23
N ALA A 305 -2.70 -46.18 0.05
CA ALA A 305 -2.89 -47.26 -0.91
C ALA A 305 -4.05 -48.18 -0.48
N PHE A 306 -4.14 -48.54 0.81
CA PHE A 306 -5.20 -49.40 1.35
C PHE A 306 -6.62 -48.82 1.19
N TYR A 307 -6.88 -47.56 1.57
CA TYR A 307 -8.23 -46.98 1.41
C TYR A 307 -8.58 -46.73 -0.06
N SER A 308 -7.59 -46.45 -0.91
CA SER A 308 -7.80 -46.28 -2.36
C SER A 308 -8.21 -47.60 -3.01
N TRP A 309 -7.56 -48.71 -2.64
CA TRP A 309 -7.93 -50.02 -3.16
C TRP A 309 -9.24 -50.56 -2.57
N ARG A 310 -9.51 -50.32 -1.27
CA ARG A 310 -10.84 -50.56 -0.65
C ARG A 310 -11.95 -49.92 -1.49
N LEU A 311 -11.77 -48.67 -1.92
CA LEU A 311 -12.75 -47.96 -2.73
C LEU A 311 -12.97 -48.66 -4.09
N LEU A 312 -11.89 -48.94 -4.84
CA LEU A 312 -11.99 -49.61 -6.13
C LEU A 312 -12.60 -51.02 -6.03
N LEU A 313 -12.25 -51.81 -5.01
CA LEU A 313 -12.79 -53.16 -4.81
C LEU A 313 -14.27 -53.13 -4.47
N LEU A 314 -14.71 -52.28 -3.53
CA LEU A 314 -16.11 -52.22 -3.12
C LEU A 314 -17.03 -51.63 -4.20
N VAL A 315 -16.60 -50.58 -4.90
CA VAL A 315 -17.41 -49.95 -5.97
C VAL A 315 -17.55 -50.86 -7.19
N PHE A 316 -16.44 -51.47 -7.64
CA PHE A 316 -16.38 -52.11 -8.94
C PHE A 316 -16.44 -53.65 -8.89
N HIS A 317 -15.80 -54.30 -7.92
CA HIS A 317 -15.58 -55.76 -7.92
C HIS A 317 -16.46 -56.53 -6.93
N SER A 318 -17.07 -55.84 -5.96
CA SER A 318 -18.06 -56.40 -5.03
C SER A 318 -19.13 -57.24 -5.74
N GLN A 319 -19.40 -58.44 -5.23
CA GLN A 319 -20.37 -59.38 -5.80
C GLN A 319 -21.84 -58.90 -5.68
N LYS A 320 -22.12 -57.85 -4.90
CA LYS A 320 -23.47 -57.27 -4.78
C LYS A 320 -23.86 -56.57 -6.08
N GLN A 321 -24.72 -57.20 -6.86
CA GLN A 321 -25.32 -56.55 -8.04
C GLN A 321 -26.41 -55.56 -7.61
N SER A 322 -26.34 -54.32 -8.10
CA SER A 322 -27.47 -53.41 -8.04
C SER A 322 -28.50 -53.75 -9.13
N LYS A 323 -29.80 -53.62 -8.83
CA LYS A 323 -30.89 -53.85 -9.79
C LYS A 323 -31.09 -52.67 -10.77
N ILE A 324 -30.06 -51.84 -10.96
CA ILE A 324 -30.13 -50.53 -11.61
C ILE A 324 -29.55 -50.61 -13.03
N ASN A 325 -30.14 -49.88 -13.97
CA ASN A 325 -29.68 -49.80 -15.35
C ASN A 325 -28.47 -48.86 -15.51
N ILE A 326 -27.35 -49.25 -14.92
CA ILE A 326 -26.05 -48.58 -15.03
C ILE A 326 -25.62 -48.47 -16.51
N HIS A 327 -25.29 -47.27 -16.95
CA HIS A 327 -24.65 -46.96 -18.24
C HIS A 327 -23.39 -46.10 -18.02
N GLU A 328 -22.50 -46.04 -19.02
CA GLU A 328 -21.32 -45.17 -18.99
C GLU A 328 -21.70 -43.69 -19.15
N ALA A 329 -20.85 -42.80 -18.63
CA ALA A 329 -21.06 -41.36 -18.70
C ALA A 329 -21.00 -40.81 -20.15
N PRO A 330 -21.73 -39.73 -20.48
CA PRO A 330 -21.69 -39.13 -21.80
C PRO A 330 -20.29 -38.58 -22.14
N LYS A 331 -19.94 -38.55 -23.43
CA LYS A 331 -18.61 -38.11 -23.92
C LYS A 331 -18.15 -36.77 -23.34
N ILE A 332 -19.07 -35.83 -23.12
CA ILE A 332 -18.78 -34.50 -22.55
C ILE A 332 -18.26 -34.55 -21.10
N MET A 333 -18.58 -35.60 -20.34
CA MET A 333 -18.00 -35.87 -19.03
C MET A 333 -16.67 -36.64 -19.15
N LEU A 334 -16.59 -37.63 -20.06
CA LEU A 334 -15.40 -38.48 -20.23
C LEU A 334 -14.16 -37.74 -20.77
N ILE A 335 -14.32 -36.78 -21.69
CA ILE A 335 -13.20 -36.07 -22.32
C ILE A 335 -12.30 -35.35 -21.29
N PRO A 336 -12.83 -34.58 -20.33
CA PRO A 336 -12.03 -34.03 -19.23
C PRO A 336 -11.25 -35.08 -18.42
N LEU A 337 -11.82 -36.25 -18.12
CA LEU A 337 -11.10 -37.30 -17.40
C LEU A 337 -9.91 -37.86 -18.20
N LEU A 338 -10.03 -37.98 -19.53
CA LEU A 338 -8.91 -38.46 -20.37
C LEU A 338 -7.71 -37.51 -20.31
N ILE A 339 -7.96 -36.19 -20.33
CA ILE A 339 -6.91 -35.15 -20.18
C ILE A 339 -6.28 -35.23 -18.78
N LEU A 340 -7.08 -35.37 -17.73
CA LEU A 340 -6.60 -35.51 -16.35
C LEU A 340 -5.85 -36.83 -16.10
N ALA A 341 -6.21 -37.91 -16.79
CA ALA A 341 -5.51 -39.19 -16.77
C ALA A 341 -4.14 -39.11 -17.47
N PHE A 342 -4.06 -38.44 -18.61
CA PHE A 342 -2.78 -38.13 -19.27
C PHE A 342 -1.86 -37.35 -18.32
N GLY A 343 -2.37 -36.30 -17.66
CA GLY A 343 -1.64 -35.59 -16.61
C GLY A 343 -1.20 -36.50 -15.46
N SER A 344 -2.10 -37.33 -14.94
CA SER A 344 -1.83 -38.26 -13.82
C SER A 344 -0.77 -39.32 -14.12
N VAL A 345 -0.51 -39.61 -15.39
CA VAL A 345 0.63 -40.45 -15.82
C VAL A 345 1.89 -39.59 -15.98
N PHE A 346 1.86 -38.59 -16.88
CA PHE A 346 3.07 -37.97 -17.39
C PHE A 346 3.58 -36.73 -16.62
N SER A 347 2.74 -36.07 -15.80
CA SER A 347 3.14 -34.80 -15.15
C SER A 347 4.27 -34.96 -14.13
N GLY A 348 4.45 -36.16 -13.57
CA GLY A 348 5.58 -36.49 -12.68
C GLY A 348 6.90 -36.53 -13.45
N VAL A 349 6.98 -37.30 -14.53
CA VAL A 349 8.17 -37.37 -15.40
C VAL A 349 8.52 -35.99 -15.95
N TRP A 350 7.51 -35.24 -16.41
CA TRP A 350 7.69 -33.91 -16.99
C TRP A 350 8.19 -32.88 -15.96
N GLY A 351 7.57 -32.84 -14.77
CA GLY A 351 8.00 -31.92 -13.70
C GLY A 351 9.37 -32.26 -13.11
N ALA A 352 9.68 -33.55 -12.94
CA ALA A 352 10.94 -34.00 -12.34
C ALA A 352 12.13 -33.94 -13.31
N ASN A 353 11.97 -34.39 -14.55
CA ASN A 353 13.10 -34.64 -15.47
C ASN A 353 13.23 -33.64 -16.63
N ILE A 354 12.18 -32.88 -16.95
CA ILE A 354 12.17 -31.94 -18.09
C ILE A 354 12.15 -30.49 -17.61
N LEU A 355 11.34 -30.19 -16.58
CA LEU A 355 11.32 -28.87 -15.93
C LEU A 355 12.28 -28.76 -14.75
N ASN A 356 12.74 -29.87 -14.17
CA ASN A 356 13.57 -29.92 -12.96
C ASN A 356 13.01 -29.05 -11.82
N ILE A 357 11.70 -29.13 -11.55
CA ILE A 357 10.99 -28.32 -10.54
C ILE A 357 11.57 -28.50 -9.12
N THR A 358 12.23 -29.63 -8.86
CA THR A 358 12.93 -29.89 -7.60
C THR A 358 14.25 -29.13 -7.46
N SER A 359 14.83 -28.62 -8.54
CA SER A 359 16.10 -27.87 -8.49
C SER A 359 15.88 -26.41 -8.10
N ASN A 360 16.74 -25.88 -7.22
CA ASN A 360 16.73 -24.45 -6.87
C ASN A 360 17.00 -23.52 -8.09
N ALA A 361 17.68 -24.04 -9.12
CA ALA A 361 17.91 -23.33 -10.38
C ALA A 361 16.63 -23.01 -11.17
N PHE A 362 15.58 -23.84 -11.06
CA PHE A 362 14.27 -23.54 -11.67
C PHE A 362 13.59 -22.33 -11.01
N TRP A 363 13.69 -22.22 -9.68
CA TRP A 363 13.01 -21.21 -8.88
C TRP A 363 13.72 -19.86 -8.81
N LYS A 364 15.01 -19.77 -9.15
CA LYS A 364 15.78 -18.50 -9.20
C LYS A 364 15.55 -17.61 -7.97
N SER A 365 15.85 -18.17 -6.79
CA SER A 365 15.64 -17.57 -5.46
C SER A 365 14.21 -17.09 -5.13
N SER A 366 13.17 -17.45 -5.90
CA SER A 366 11.77 -17.18 -5.53
C SER A 366 11.22 -18.10 -4.42
N LEU A 367 12.01 -19.08 -4.00
CA LEU A 367 11.80 -19.93 -2.81
C LEU A 367 13.12 -19.96 -2.07
N MET A 368 13.07 -19.85 -0.74
CA MET A 368 14.25 -20.02 0.12
C MET A 368 14.31 -21.46 0.64
N VAL A 369 15.42 -22.14 0.39
CA VAL A 369 15.72 -23.49 0.88
C VAL A 369 17.15 -23.45 1.40
N ILE A 370 17.35 -23.75 2.69
CA ILE A 370 18.68 -23.65 3.33
C ILE A 370 19.56 -24.87 3.03
N ASP A 371 18.97 -26.08 3.07
CA ASP A 371 19.69 -27.35 2.93
C ASP A 371 19.09 -28.25 1.85
N GLU A 372 19.90 -28.65 0.85
CA GLU A 372 19.57 -29.75 -0.07
C GLU A 372 20.15 -31.08 0.47
N HIS A 373 19.34 -31.91 1.11
CA HIS A 373 19.76 -33.23 1.62
C HIS A 373 19.50 -34.36 0.62
N GLY A 374 20.52 -34.69 -0.18
CA GLY A 374 20.47 -35.80 -1.15
C GLY A 374 20.51 -37.20 -0.50
N VAL A 375 19.37 -37.89 -0.44
CA VAL A 375 19.32 -39.29 0.05
C VAL A 375 19.79 -40.27 -1.03
N HIS A 376 21.08 -40.60 -1.00
CA HIS A 376 21.70 -41.55 -1.95
C HIS A 376 21.39 -43.03 -1.70
N ASN A 377 20.62 -43.38 -0.65
CA ASN A 377 20.34 -44.77 -0.29
C ASN A 377 19.13 -45.37 -1.06
N PHE A 378 19.43 -46.23 -2.03
CA PHE A 378 18.43 -46.93 -2.86
C PHE A 378 17.37 -47.69 -2.05
N PHE A 379 17.72 -48.27 -0.88
CA PHE A 379 16.75 -48.99 -0.06
C PHE A 379 15.64 -48.07 0.47
N ILE A 380 15.98 -46.83 0.83
CA ILE A 380 15.02 -45.85 1.37
C ILE A 380 14.05 -45.40 0.29
N LYS A 381 14.55 -45.17 -0.92
CA LYS A 381 13.74 -44.89 -2.12
C LYS A 381 12.75 -46.02 -2.46
N LEU A 382 13.03 -47.26 -2.05
CA LEU A 382 12.13 -48.40 -2.25
C LEU A 382 11.02 -48.51 -1.19
N LEU A 383 11.27 -48.05 0.05
CA LEU A 383 10.34 -48.22 1.19
C LEU A 383 8.92 -47.65 0.95
N PRO A 384 8.71 -46.43 0.38
CA PRO A 384 7.37 -45.92 0.07
C PRO A 384 6.57 -46.83 -0.88
N THR A 385 7.25 -47.41 -1.88
CA THR A 385 6.63 -48.31 -2.84
C THR A 385 6.23 -49.64 -2.18
N LEU A 386 7.06 -50.19 -1.29
CA LEU A 386 6.77 -51.40 -0.52
C LEU A 386 5.63 -51.20 0.50
N ALA A 387 5.59 -50.05 1.16
CA ALA A 387 4.48 -49.66 2.03
C ALA A 387 3.16 -49.56 1.24
N SER A 388 3.20 -48.99 0.04
CA SER A 388 2.02 -48.84 -0.81
C SER A 388 1.55 -50.17 -1.41
N LEU A 389 2.47 -51.02 -1.87
CA LEU A 389 2.17 -52.36 -2.39
C LEU A 389 1.59 -53.30 -1.32
N SER A 390 2.13 -53.27 -0.10
CA SER A 390 1.59 -54.04 1.03
C SER A 390 0.19 -53.56 1.46
N GLY A 391 -0.08 -52.25 1.37
CA GLY A 391 -1.43 -51.70 1.53
C GLY A 391 -2.43 -52.22 0.50
N ILE A 392 -2.04 -52.31 -0.78
CA ILE A 392 -2.88 -52.89 -1.85
C ILE A 392 -3.09 -54.39 -1.64
N ALA A 393 -2.04 -55.14 -1.31
CA ALA A 393 -2.12 -56.58 -1.06
C ALA A 393 -3.09 -56.89 0.09
N LEU A 394 -3.00 -56.16 1.20
CA LEU A 394 -3.92 -56.32 2.34
C LEU A 394 -5.37 -55.99 1.96
N ALA A 395 -5.59 -54.96 1.13
CA ALA A 395 -6.93 -54.62 0.66
C ALA A 395 -7.54 -55.74 -0.21
N TYR A 396 -6.77 -56.36 -1.11
CA TYR A 396 -7.22 -57.55 -1.86
C TYR A 396 -7.56 -58.73 -0.93
N LEU A 397 -6.69 -59.04 0.04
CA LEU A 397 -6.87 -60.15 0.98
C LEU A 397 -8.12 -60.00 1.87
N ILE A 398 -8.49 -58.76 2.23
CA ILE A 398 -9.69 -58.46 3.04
C ILE A 398 -10.96 -58.37 2.19
N TYR A 399 -10.95 -57.62 1.08
CA TYR A 399 -12.18 -57.27 0.36
C TYR A 399 -12.49 -58.16 -0.84
N GLN A 400 -11.48 -58.66 -1.55
CA GLN A 400 -11.69 -59.50 -2.75
C GLN A 400 -11.66 -60.99 -2.41
N TYR A 401 -10.61 -61.45 -1.73
CA TYR A 401 -10.41 -62.87 -1.40
C TYR A 401 -10.99 -63.27 -0.04
N GLN A 402 -11.29 -62.30 0.84
CA GLN A 402 -11.88 -62.49 2.17
C GLN A 402 -11.12 -63.46 3.11
N VAL A 403 -9.84 -63.72 2.82
CA VAL A 403 -8.94 -64.58 3.60
C VAL A 403 -8.73 -64.01 5.01
N ILE A 404 -8.64 -62.69 5.12
CA ILE A 404 -8.48 -61.99 6.40
C ILE A 404 -9.84 -61.46 6.85
N ARG A 405 -10.38 -62.05 7.93
CA ARG A 405 -11.63 -61.59 8.57
C ARG A 405 -11.47 -60.18 9.12
N GLN A 406 -12.49 -59.35 8.93
CA GLN A 406 -12.51 -57.95 9.36
C GLN A 406 -12.32 -57.80 10.89
N ILE A 407 -11.62 -56.73 11.28
CA ILE A 407 -11.26 -56.43 12.68
C ILE A 407 -12.51 -56.28 13.54
N LYS A 408 -12.63 -57.09 14.60
CA LYS A 408 -13.83 -57.17 15.46
C LYS A 408 -13.99 -56.03 16.49
N SER A 409 -13.03 -55.12 16.62
CA SER A 409 -13.07 -54.07 17.65
C SER A 409 -14.15 -53.02 17.36
N LYS A 410 -15.34 -53.20 17.96
CA LYS A 410 -16.47 -52.26 17.85
C LYS A 410 -16.09 -50.85 18.32
N PHE A 411 -15.23 -50.73 19.32
CA PHE A 411 -14.76 -49.44 19.83
C PHE A 411 -13.93 -48.67 18.79
N LEU A 412 -12.86 -49.29 18.26
CA LEU A 412 -11.99 -48.68 17.26
C LEU A 412 -12.77 -48.37 15.96
N LEU A 413 -13.63 -49.29 15.53
CA LEU A 413 -14.47 -49.07 14.35
C LEU A 413 -15.39 -47.86 14.53
N LYS A 414 -16.07 -47.74 15.67
CA LYS A 414 -16.96 -46.61 15.96
C LYS A 414 -16.19 -45.29 16.07
N PHE A 415 -15.02 -45.29 16.72
CA PHE A 415 -14.15 -44.11 16.84
C PHE A 415 -13.70 -43.57 15.47
N LEU A 416 -13.25 -44.45 14.57
CA LEU A 416 -12.85 -44.06 13.22
C LEU A 416 -14.06 -43.63 12.35
N GLN A 417 -15.21 -44.31 12.48
CA GLN A 417 -16.43 -43.93 11.76
C GLN A 417 -16.94 -42.54 12.17
N ASN A 418 -16.92 -42.24 13.47
CA ASN A 418 -17.25 -40.93 14.05
C ASN A 418 -16.11 -39.91 13.94
N LYS A 419 -15.18 -40.04 12.98
CA LYS A 419 -14.15 -39.01 12.69
C LYS A 419 -13.26 -38.67 13.91
N TRP A 420 -12.94 -39.65 14.77
CA TRP A 420 -12.28 -39.47 16.08
C TRP A 420 -13.08 -38.62 17.10
N TYR A 421 -14.39 -38.42 16.88
CA TYR A 421 -15.29 -37.52 17.64
C TYR A 421 -14.90 -36.02 17.60
N PHE A 422 -14.13 -35.59 16.60
CA PHE A 422 -13.74 -34.17 16.48
C PHE A 422 -14.95 -33.23 16.27
N ASP A 423 -15.97 -33.65 15.53
CA ASP A 423 -17.20 -32.89 15.32
C ASP A 423 -17.92 -32.62 16.66
N GLU A 424 -18.09 -33.67 17.48
CA GLU A 424 -18.74 -33.60 18.79
C GLU A 424 -17.93 -32.80 19.82
N VAL A 425 -16.59 -32.93 19.81
CA VAL A 425 -15.70 -32.11 20.66
C VAL A 425 -15.77 -30.64 20.26
N TYR A 426 -15.81 -30.30 18.97
CA TYR A 426 -15.92 -28.92 18.50
C TYR A 426 -17.27 -28.28 18.90
N GLU A 427 -18.36 -29.03 18.77
CA GLU A 427 -19.70 -28.60 19.21
C GLU A 427 -19.75 -28.37 20.74
N PHE A 428 -19.14 -29.24 21.55
CA PHE A 428 -19.13 -29.13 23.01
C PHE A 428 -18.19 -28.04 23.55
N VAL A 429 -16.96 -27.96 23.04
CA VAL A 429 -15.90 -27.07 23.58
C VAL A 429 -16.02 -25.64 23.06
N ILE A 430 -16.41 -25.45 21.79
CA ILE A 430 -16.43 -24.13 21.15
C ILE A 430 -17.86 -23.63 20.99
N ILE A 431 -18.73 -24.41 20.36
CA ILE A 431 -20.02 -23.89 19.90
C ILE A 431 -21.04 -23.75 21.05
N ALA A 432 -21.14 -24.73 21.95
CA ALA A 432 -22.09 -24.68 23.07
C ALA A 432 -21.83 -23.51 24.05
N PRO A 433 -20.57 -23.22 24.48
CA PRO A 433 -20.27 -22.04 25.31
C PRO A 433 -20.60 -20.71 24.61
N ILE A 434 -20.25 -20.57 23.32
CA ILE A 434 -20.58 -19.36 22.54
C ILE A 434 -22.10 -19.16 22.45
N ARG A 435 -22.88 -20.22 22.19
CA ARG A 435 -24.35 -20.15 22.20
C ARG A 435 -24.91 -19.79 23.58
N PHE A 436 -24.29 -20.25 24.67
CA PHE A 436 -24.69 -19.89 26.03
C PHE A 436 -24.45 -18.39 26.31
N ILE A 437 -23.24 -17.89 26.02
CA ILE A 437 -22.88 -16.48 26.19
C ILE A 437 -23.79 -15.58 25.34
N SER A 438 -24.01 -15.93 24.07
CA SER A 438 -24.89 -15.17 23.17
C SER A 438 -26.34 -15.08 23.70
N ARG A 439 -26.86 -16.19 24.26
CA ARG A 439 -28.20 -16.21 24.90
C ARG A 439 -28.25 -15.41 26.20
N LEU A 440 -27.14 -15.28 26.92
CA LEU A 440 -27.04 -14.47 28.13
C LEU A 440 -27.04 -12.98 27.77
N LEU A 441 -26.21 -12.58 26.79
CA LEU A 441 -26.15 -11.21 26.28
C LEU A 441 -27.50 -10.75 25.71
N TRP A 442 -28.15 -11.56 24.87
CA TRP A 442 -29.49 -11.26 24.35
C TRP A 442 -30.55 -11.10 25.46
N LYS A 443 -30.49 -11.92 26.52
CA LYS A 443 -31.38 -11.77 27.68
C LYS A 443 -31.08 -10.52 28.52
N PHE A 444 -29.84 -10.02 28.51
CA PHE A 444 -29.48 -8.76 29.15
C PHE A 444 -30.00 -7.58 28.34
N ASP A 445 -29.78 -7.58 27.02
CA ASP A 445 -30.25 -6.58 26.06
C ASP A 445 -31.77 -6.32 26.19
N VAL A 446 -32.58 -7.36 26.01
CA VAL A 446 -34.06 -7.30 26.10
C VAL A 446 -34.58 -6.94 27.51
N LYS A 447 -33.81 -7.20 28.58
CA LYS A 447 -34.25 -6.90 29.95
C LYS A 447 -33.77 -5.56 30.51
N ALA A 448 -32.60 -5.09 30.10
CA ALA A 448 -32.01 -3.85 30.57
C ALA A 448 -32.17 -2.74 29.54
N ILE A 449 -31.63 -2.94 28.33
CA ILE A 449 -31.53 -1.89 27.31
C ILE A 449 -32.92 -1.55 26.76
N ASP A 450 -33.73 -2.57 26.40
CA ASP A 450 -35.11 -2.33 25.93
C ASP A 450 -36.05 -1.79 27.03
N SER A 451 -35.84 -2.16 28.29
CA SER A 451 -36.69 -1.73 29.42
C SER A 451 -36.40 -0.29 29.85
N PHE A 452 -35.13 0.06 30.05
CA PHE A 452 -34.72 1.41 30.45
C PHE A 452 -34.65 2.39 29.28
N GLY A 453 -34.51 1.88 28.05
CA GLY A 453 -34.57 2.66 26.82
C GLY A 453 -36.01 2.80 26.29
N PRO A 454 -36.32 2.30 25.07
CA PRO A 454 -37.56 2.62 24.37
C PRO A 454 -38.84 2.41 25.20
N ASN A 455 -39.01 1.25 25.84
CA ASN A 455 -40.29 0.89 26.45
C ASN A 455 -40.57 1.71 27.73
N GLY A 456 -39.55 1.94 28.56
CA GLY A 456 -39.64 2.81 29.74
C GLY A 456 -40.04 4.23 29.34
N VAL A 457 -39.34 4.84 28.38
CA VAL A 457 -39.63 6.22 27.95
C VAL A 457 -40.99 6.33 27.26
N VAL A 458 -41.39 5.34 26.43
CA VAL A 458 -42.76 5.28 25.84
C VAL A 458 -43.82 5.29 26.93
N SER A 459 -43.67 4.45 27.97
CA SER A 459 -44.65 4.33 29.06
C SER A 459 -44.77 5.60 29.92
N THR A 460 -43.74 6.45 29.95
CA THR A 460 -43.73 7.72 30.70
C THR A 460 -44.21 8.92 29.88
N PHE A 461 -43.93 8.97 28.56
CA PHE A 461 -44.18 10.16 27.72
C PHE A 461 -45.16 9.95 26.55
N GLY A 462 -45.81 8.80 26.45
CA GLY A 462 -47.07 8.61 25.72
C GLY A 462 -46.97 8.26 24.23
N THR A 463 -46.19 8.97 23.41
CA THR A 463 -46.03 8.57 21.98
C THR A 463 -44.76 9.04 21.28
N PHE A 464 -44.25 8.19 20.41
CA PHE A 464 -43.14 8.45 19.48
C PHE A 464 -43.59 8.43 18.00
N ASN A 465 -44.90 8.38 17.72
CA ASN A 465 -45.37 8.34 16.33
C ASN A 465 -45.18 9.70 15.64
N ILE A 466 -44.18 9.77 14.75
CA ILE A 466 -43.80 10.95 13.95
C ILE A 466 -45.00 11.58 13.23
N GLN A 467 -45.96 10.79 12.73
CA GLN A 467 -47.14 11.31 12.04
C GLN A 467 -48.07 12.09 12.98
N LYS A 468 -48.21 11.64 14.24
CA LYS A 468 -48.98 12.35 15.28
C LYS A 468 -48.23 13.56 15.82
N LEU A 469 -46.90 13.48 15.94
CA LEU A 469 -46.08 14.60 16.36
C LEU A 469 -46.06 15.72 15.30
N ALA A 470 -45.99 15.38 14.01
CA ALA A 470 -46.08 16.35 12.91
C ALA A 470 -47.40 17.14 12.88
N THR A 471 -48.49 16.63 13.44
CA THR A 471 -49.76 17.36 13.59
C THR A 471 -49.87 18.21 14.87
N LEU A 472 -48.92 18.10 15.81
CA LEU A 472 -48.97 18.75 17.14
C LEU A 472 -47.82 19.74 17.38
N VAL A 473 -46.66 19.51 16.78
CA VAL A 473 -45.46 20.36 16.95
C VAL A 473 -45.57 21.73 16.24
N PRO A 474 -46.21 21.88 15.06
CA PRO A 474 -46.34 23.18 14.39
C PRO A 474 -47.16 24.25 15.14
N SER A 475 -47.92 23.87 16.18
CA SER A 475 -48.66 24.78 17.06
C SER A 475 -47.91 25.17 18.34
N LEU A 476 -46.63 24.82 18.46
CA LEU A 476 -45.75 25.33 19.53
C LEU A 476 -45.20 26.72 19.16
N ASP A 477 -44.90 27.54 20.16
CA ASP A 477 -44.31 28.87 19.95
C ASP A 477 -42.93 28.81 19.27
N LEU A 478 -42.58 29.89 18.54
CA LEU A 478 -41.36 29.97 17.74
C LEU A 478 -40.07 29.73 18.55
N GLU A 479 -40.02 30.13 19.82
CA GLU A 479 -38.87 29.87 20.70
C GLU A 479 -38.68 28.37 20.97
N VAL A 480 -39.78 27.67 21.29
CA VAL A 480 -39.79 26.22 21.51
C VAL A 480 -39.50 25.48 20.21
N GLN A 481 -40.09 25.91 19.08
CA GLN A 481 -39.75 25.36 17.77
C GLN A 481 -38.28 25.57 17.44
N SER A 482 -37.68 26.73 17.77
CA SER A 482 -36.28 27.04 17.50
C SER A 482 -35.32 26.17 18.30
N LEU A 483 -35.60 25.95 19.60
CA LEU A 483 -34.79 25.06 20.45
C LEU A 483 -34.81 23.60 19.96
N LEU A 484 -36.00 23.09 19.61
CA LEU A 484 -36.15 21.77 18.99
C LEU A 484 -35.48 21.72 17.62
N TRP A 485 -35.60 22.79 16.82
CA TRP A 485 -35.00 22.85 15.49
C TRP A 485 -33.49 22.81 15.55
N ILE A 486 -32.85 23.57 16.45
CA ILE A 486 -31.39 23.59 16.63
C ILE A 486 -30.86 22.20 17.01
N THR A 487 -31.53 21.50 17.94
CA THR A 487 -31.08 20.16 18.37
C THR A 487 -31.21 19.10 17.27
N PHE A 488 -32.32 19.10 16.51
CA PHE A 488 -32.44 18.25 15.31
C PHE A 488 -31.46 18.67 14.21
N PHE A 489 -31.28 19.97 13.99
CA PHE A 489 -30.39 20.52 12.97
C PHE A 489 -28.95 20.11 13.18
N ILE A 490 -28.40 20.19 14.40
CA ILE A 490 -27.04 19.72 14.70
C ILE A 490 -26.91 18.22 14.39
N SER A 491 -27.86 17.40 14.84
CA SER A 491 -27.88 15.94 14.61
C SER A 491 -27.89 15.58 13.12
N PHE A 492 -28.69 16.29 12.31
CA PHE A 492 -28.75 16.06 10.86
C PHE A 492 -27.57 16.72 10.11
N ALA A 493 -27.09 17.89 10.51
CA ALA A 493 -25.94 18.56 9.89
C ALA A 493 -24.65 17.76 10.03
N ILE A 494 -24.44 17.11 11.19
CA ILE A 494 -23.36 16.12 11.40
C ILE A 494 -23.51 14.96 10.39
N LYS A 495 -24.74 14.49 10.13
CA LYS A 495 -25.02 13.37 9.20
C LYS A 495 -25.05 13.73 7.72
N VAL A 496 -25.22 15.00 7.33
CA VAL A 496 -25.10 15.50 5.94
C VAL A 496 -23.69 16.04 5.65
N PRO A 497 -22.69 15.66 6.46
CA PRO A 497 -21.50 16.44 6.81
C PRO A 497 -21.49 17.88 6.27
N MET A 498 -22.39 18.70 6.81
CA MET A 498 -22.50 20.12 6.46
C MET A 498 -21.45 20.94 7.21
N PHE A 499 -20.99 22.07 6.67
CA PHE A 499 -20.06 22.95 7.38
C PHE A 499 -20.71 23.52 8.66
N PRO A 500 -20.00 23.57 9.81
CA PRO A 500 -18.62 23.13 10.05
C PRO A 500 -18.47 21.64 10.43
N PHE A 501 -19.56 20.92 10.71
CA PHE A 501 -19.62 19.54 11.21
C PHE A 501 -19.15 18.42 10.25
N HIS A 502 -18.41 18.77 9.20
CA HIS A 502 -18.05 17.88 8.10
C HIS A 502 -16.74 17.10 8.31
N THR A 503 -15.92 17.51 9.29
CA THR A 503 -14.51 17.11 9.43
C THR A 503 -14.30 15.61 9.64
N TRP A 504 -15.28 14.89 10.19
CA TRP A 504 -15.20 13.44 10.39
C TRP A 504 -15.26 12.63 9.09
N LEU A 505 -15.85 13.18 8.02
CA LEU A 505 -16.18 12.42 6.82
C LEU A 505 -14.95 12.00 5.98
N PRO A 506 -13.97 12.88 5.67
CA PRO A 506 -12.81 12.50 4.87
C PRO A 506 -12.00 11.38 5.51
N ASP A 507 -11.73 11.49 6.82
CA ASP A 507 -10.97 10.47 7.55
C ASP A 507 -11.76 9.16 7.69
N ALA A 508 -13.08 9.22 7.91
CA ALA A 508 -13.93 8.03 7.88
C ALA A 508 -13.91 7.33 6.51
N HIS A 509 -13.82 8.06 5.40
CA HIS A 509 -13.65 7.46 4.08
C HIS A 509 -12.25 6.85 3.88
N VAL A 510 -11.18 7.57 4.24
CA VAL A 510 -9.80 7.07 4.14
C VAL A 510 -9.62 5.77 4.92
N GLN A 511 -9.99 5.78 6.20
CA GLN A 511 -9.77 4.66 7.12
C GLN A 511 -10.74 3.49 6.90
N SER A 512 -11.92 3.72 6.29
CA SER A 512 -12.85 2.61 6.02
C SER A 512 -12.42 1.75 4.83
N PRO A 513 -12.65 0.42 4.89
CA PRO A 513 -12.53 -0.43 3.71
C PRO A 513 -13.54 0.01 2.64
N THR A 514 -13.29 -0.34 1.38
CA THR A 514 -14.12 0.03 0.22
C THR A 514 -15.61 -0.17 0.46
N SER A 515 -16.01 -1.33 0.99
CA SER A 515 -17.40 -1.65 1.32
C SER A 515 -18.00 -0.73 2.39
N GLY A 516 -17.21 -0.32 3.38
CA GLY A 516 -17.59 0.67 4.38
C GLY A 516 -17.81 2.04 3.76
N SER A 517 -16.85 2.53 2.96
CA SER A 517 -16.99 3.76 2.19
C SER A 517 -18.20 3.76 1.26
N VAL A 518 -18.50 2.63 0.61
CA VAL A 518 -19.66 2.46 -0.28
C VAL A 518 -20.99 2.55 0.47
N ILE A 519 -21.11 1.95 1.66
CA ILE A 519 -22.31 2.07 2.51
C ILE A 519 -22.43 3.48 3.08
N LEU A 520 -21.30 4.08 3.48
CA LEU A 520 -21.27 5.40 4.10
C LEU A 520 -21.65 6.49 3.09
N ALA A 521 -21.07 6.45 1.90
CA ALA A 521 -21.39 7.32 0.78
C ALA A 521 -22.80 7.07 0.21
N GLY A 522 -23.15 5.81 -0.03
CA GLY A 522 -24.41 5.43 -0.67
C GLY A 522 -25.65 5.66 0.20
N LEU A 523 -25.57 5.43 1.51
CA LEU A 523 -26.72 5.44 2.42
C LEU A 523 -26.55 6.40 3.60
N LEU A 524 -25.49 6.27 4.41
CA LEU A 524 -25.45 6.92 5.74
C LEU A 524 -25.51 8.46 5.65
N ILE A 525 -24.78 9.07 4.72
CA ILE A 525 -24.80 10.52 4.49
C ILE A 525 -26.21 11.02 4.12
N LYS A 526 -26.96 10.23 3.34
CA LYS A 526 -28.29 10.63 2.84
C LYS A 526 -29.37 10.59 3.93
N MET A 527 -29.15 9.82 5.01
CA MET A 527 -30.06 9.76 6.16
C MET A 527 -30.23 11.11 6.87
N GLY A 528 -29.23 12.00 6.82
CA GLY A 528 -29.37 13.35 7.37
C GLY A 528 -30.25 14.27 6.52
N GLY A 529 -30.14 14.19 5.18
CA GLY A 529 -30.98 14.97 4.24
C GLY A 529 -32.43 14.51 4.28
N TYR A 530 -32.63 13.19 4.37
CA TYR A 530 -33.93 12.61 4.72
C TYR A 530 -34.42 13.07 6.10
N GLY A 531 -33.52 13.26 7.08
CA GLY A 531 -33.83 13.83 8.39
C GLY A 531 -34.42 15.25 8.31
N PHE A 532 -33.77 16.15 7.57
CA PHE A 532 -34.29 17.50 7.31
C PHE A 532 -35.67 17.48 6.64
N LEU A 533 -35.84 16.66 5.60
CA LEU A 533 -37.11 16.47 4.88
C LEU A 533 -38.22 15.87 5.75
N ARG A 534 -37.89 15.00 6.70
CA ARG A 534 -38.88 14.20 7.45
C ARG A 534 -39.22 14.76 8.84
N PHE A 535 -38.33 15.54 9.44
CA PHE A 535 -38.48 16.11 10.77
C PHE A 535 -38.44 17.63 10.73
N SER A 536 -37.30 18.24 10.40
CA SER A 536 -37.10 19.70 10.53
C SER A 536 -38.12 20.51 9.73
N ILE A 537 -38.22 20.28 8.42
CA ILE A 537 -39.10 21.05 7.53
C ILE A 537 -40.60 20.84 7.88
N PRO A 538 -41.13 19.60 8.00
CA PRO A 538 -42.56 19.40 8.21
C PRO A 538 -43.04 19.52 9.67
N MET A 539 -42.19 19.25 10.67
CA MET A 539 -42.60 19.34 12.08
C MET A 539 -42.33 20.73 12.68
N LEU A 540 -41.31 21.43 12.19
CA LEU A 540 -40.84 22.72 12.71
C LEU A 540 -40.77 23.77 11.58
N PRO A 541 -41.90 24.06 10.91
CA PRO A 541 -41.90 24.87 9.68
C PRO A 541 -41.50 26.32 9.92
N GLN A 542 -41.94 26.93 11.03
CA GLN A 542 -41.65 28.34 11.33
C GLN A 542 -40.16 28.55 11.60
N ALA A 543 -39.56 27.69 12.42
CA ALA A 543 -38.12 27.71 12.68
C ALA A 543 -37.29 27.38 11.42
N SER A 544 -37.76 26.45 10.57
CA SER A 544 -37.08 26.12 9.30
C SER A 544 -37.06 27.29 8.31
N LEU A 545 -38.13 28.10 8.26
CA LEU A 545 -38.15 29.34 7.48
C LEU A 545 -37.24 30.41 8.10
N TYR A 546 -37.24 30.57 9.42
CA TYR A 546 -36.41 31.55 10.13
C TYR A 546 -34.90 31.30 9.94
N PHE A 547 -34.45 30.05 10.07
CA PHE A 547 -33.04 29.69 9.91
C PHE A 547 -32.61 29.39 8.46
N SER A 548 -33.52 29.48 7.48
CA SER A 548 -33.28 29.18 6.05
C SER A 548 -31.98 29.80 5.50
N ASN A 549 -31.85 31.12 5.59
CA ASN A 549 -30.69 31.88 5.13
C ASN A 549 -29.37 31.44 5.80
N PHE A 550 -29.42 31.07 7.08
CA PHE A 550 -28.25 30.57 7.81
C PHE A 550 -27.79 29.21 7.28
N VAL A 551 -28.73 28.29 6.99
CA VAL A 551 -28.41 27.01 6.36
C VAL A 551 -27.86 27.19 4.95
N VAL A 552 -28.42 28.12 4.16
CA VAL A 552 -27.93 28.43 2.81
C VAL A 552 -26.51 29.01 2.84
N VAL A 553 -26.19 29.92 3.77
CA VAL A 553 -24.83 30.45 3.95
C VAL A 553 -23.83 29.34 4.33
N LEU A 554 -24.16 28.49 5.31
CA LEU A 554 -23.31 27.34 5.66
C LEU A 554 -23.15 26.34 4.50
N SER A 555 -24.18 26.18 3.67
CA SER A 555 -24.15 25.34 2.48
C SER A 555 -23.22 25.90 1.40
N ILE A 556 -23.26 27.21 1.13
CA ILE A 556 -22.34 27.88 0.18
C ILE A 556 -20.90 27.79 0.69
N ILE A 557 -20.67 28.01 1.99
CA ILE A 557 -19.35 27.82 2.60
C ILE A 557 -18.87 26.38 2.44
N ALA A 558 -19.73 25.38 2.69
CA ALA A 558 -19.39 23.97 2.51
C ALA A 558 -18.98 23.65 1.05
N VAL A 559 -19.71 24.17 0.06
CA VAL A 559 -19.38 23.99 -1.37
C VAL A 559 -18.03 24.60 -1.72
N ILE A 560 -17.79 25.86 -1.37
CA ILE A 560 -16.54 26.56 -1.71
C ILE A 560 -15.36 25.92 -0.98
N TYR A 561 -15.46 25.76 0.34
CA TYR A 561 -14.42 25.18 1.17
C TYR A 561 -14.06 23.75 0.72
N ALA A 562 -15.05 22.87 0.59
CA ALA A 562 -14.77 21.47 0.25
C ALA A 562 -14.26 21.31 -1.19
N SER A 563 -14.67 22.18 -2.13
CA SER A 563 -14.11 22.17 -3.50
C SER A 563 -12.64 22.60 -3.52
N LEU A 564 -12.27 23.65 -2.76
CA LEU A 564 -10.88 24.10 -2.64
C LEU A 564 -10.02 23.05 -1.93
N VAL A 565 -10.51 22.45 -0.85
CA VAL A 565 -9.78 21.40 -0.12
C VAL A 565 -9.67 20.12 -0.95
N ALA A 566 -10.70 19.72 -1.71
CA ALA A 566 -10.67 18.58 -2.64
C ALA A 566 -9.58 18.73 -3.71
N PHE A 567 -9.37 19.95 -4.23
CA PHE A 567 -8.32 20.25 -5.21
C PHE A 567 -6.91 20.10 -4.62
N ALA A 568 -6.77 20.26 -3.29
CA ALA A 568 -5.53 20.09 -2.54
C ALA A 568 -5.45 18.72 -1.82
N GLN A 569 -6.18 17.69 -2.28
CA GLN A 569 -6.02 16.32 -1.77
C GLN A 569 -5.25 15.45 -2.76
N ASP A 570 -4.11 14.93 -2.32
CA ASP A 570 -3.37 13.89 -3.05
C ASP A 570 -4.03 12.51 -2.92
N ASP A 571 -4.82 12.28 -1.86
CA ASP A 571 -5.57 11.04 -1.64
C ASP A 571 -6.93 11.08 -2.36
N ILE A 572 -7.16 10.11 -3.25
CA ILE A 572 -8.35 10.05 -4.10
C ILE A 572 -9.64 9.69 -3.34
N LYS A 573 -9.57 9.02 -2.19
CA LYS A 573 -10.74 8.86 -1.30
C LYS A 573 -11.06 10.18 -0.61
N LYS A 574 -10.05 10.93 -0.13
CA LYS A 574 -10.28 12.27 0.43
C LYS A 574 -10.89 13.19 -0.61
N LEU A 575 -10.40 13.19 -1.85
CA LEU A 575 -10.98 13.94 -2.97
C LEU A 575 -12.47 13.60 -3.16
N ILE A 576 -12.83 12.31 -3.23
CA ILE A 576 -14.24 11.91 -3.37
C ILE A 576 -15.05 12.29 -2.11
N ALA A 577 -14.49 12.19 -0.90
CA ALA A 577 -15.16 12.60 0.33
C ALA A 577 -15.42 14.11 0.40
N TYR A 578 -14.46 14.95 0.01
CA TYR A 578 -14.66 16.40 -0.06
C TYR A 578 -15.60 16.79 -1.22
N SER A 579 -15.55 16.11 -2.37
CA SER A 579 -16.60 16.26 -3.40
C SER A 579 -17.98 15.87 -2.86
N SER A 580 -18.05 14.85 -1.99
CA SER A 580 -19.29 14.45 -1.32
C SER A 580 -19.81 15.52 -0.36
N ILE A 581 -18.92 16.22 0.36
CA ILE A 581 -19.29 17.38 1.21
C ILE A 581 -19.85 18.51 0.35
N ALA A 582 -19.19 18.85 -0.76
CA ALA A 582 -19.69 19.87 -1.69
C ALA A 582 -21.07 19.49 -2.27
N HIS A 583 -21.24 18.26 -2.73
CA HIS A 583 -22.52 17.74 -3.23
C HIS A 583 -23.62 17.73 -2.16
N MET A 584 -23.27 17.54 -0.90
CA MET A 584 -24.23 17.63 0.21
C MET A 584 -24.55 19.07 0.63
N GLY A 585 -23.60 20.01 0.52
CA GLY A 585 -23.87 21.44 0.60
C GLY A 585 -24.86 21.91 -0.48
N ILE A 586 -24.70 21.43 -1.71
CA ILE A 586 -25.66 21.69 -2.80
C ILE A 586 -27.05 21.12 -2.44
N VAL A 587 -27.12 19.92 -1.86
CA VAL A 587 -28.39 19.34 -1.37
C VAL A 587 -29.02 20.16 -0.24
N THR A 588 -28.27 20.63 0.76
CA THR A 588 -28.84 21.44 1.85
C THR A 588 -29.28 22.83 1.38
N ALA A 589 -28.56 23.45 0.46
CA ALA A 589 -28.99 24.69 -0.20
C ALA A 589 -30.32 24.50 -0.95
N GLY A 590 -30.45 23.43 -1.74
CA GLY A 590 -31.70 23.13 -2.47
C GLY A 590 -32.88 22.81 -1.54
N LEU A 591 -32.65 22.10 -0.44
CA LEU A 591 -33.70 21.77 0.54
C LEU A 591 -34.24 23.00 1.27
N PHE A 592 -33.36 23.93 1.67
CA PHE A 592 -33.74 25.17 2.37
C PHE A 592 -34.00 26.35 1.41
N SER A 593 -34.09 26.10 0.10
CA SER A 593 -34.58 27.07 -0.89
C SER A 593 -36.11 27.19 -0.91
N PHE A 594 -36.82 26.18 -0.37
CA PHE A 594 -38.29 26.04 -0.38
C PHE A 594 -38.97 26.11 -1.77
N CYS A 595 -38.21 26.07 -2.86
CA CYS A 595 -38.74 25.91 -4.22
C CYS A 595 -38.97 24.42 -4.52
N GLU A 596 -40.07 24.06 -5.19
CA GLU A 596 -40.40 22.65 -5.46
C GLU A 596 -39.31 21.98 -6.32
N GLU A 597 -38.79 22.68 -7.32
CA GLU A 597 -37.69 22.25 -8.18
C GLU A 597 -36.38 22.08 -7.40
N GLY A 598 -36.12 22.96 -6.42
CA GLY A 598 -34.95 22.87 -5.54
C GLY A 598 -35.02 21.68 -4.59
N VAL A 599 -36.20 21.39 -4.03
CA VAL A 599 -36.43 20.22 -3.17
C VAL A 599 -36.39 18.92 -3.98
N LEU A 600 -37.02 18.88 -5.16
CA LEU A 600 -36.96 17.74 -6.09
C LEU A 600 -35.54 17.50 -6.60
N GLY A 601 -34.82 18.57 -6.97
CA GLY A 601 -33.41 18.56 -7.33
C GLY A 601 -32.55 17.97 -6.22
N SER A 602 -32.74 18.41 -4.96
CA SER A 602 -32.04 17.84 -3.80
C SER A 602 -32.36 16.37 -3.53
N ILE A 603 -33.62 15.94 -3.70
CA ILE A 603 -34.01 14.53 -3.57
C ILE A 603 -33.36 13.68 -4.67
N PHE A 604 -33.43 14.15 -5.91
CA PHE A 604 -32.83 13.45 -7.05
C PHE A 604 -31.30 13.42 -6.94
N GLN A 605 -30.67 14.51 -6.47
CA GLN A 605 -29.24 14.58 -6.22
C GLN A 605 -28.81 13.67 -5.07
N MET A 606 -29.59 13.52 -3.99
CA MET A 606 -29.28 12.53 -2.94
C MET A 606 -29.23 11.10 -3.48
N ILE A 607 -30.17 10.73 -4.34
CA ILE A 607 -30.23 9.40 -4.97
C ILE A 607 -29.09 9.24 -6.00
N SER A 608 -28.95 10.20 -6.91
CA SER A 608 -27.95 10.20 -7.98
C SER A 608 -26.53 10.17 -7.40
N HIS A 609 -26.21 11.10 -6.50
CA HIS A 609 -24.94 11.09 -5.76
C HIS A 609 -24.78 9.82 -4.91
N GLY A 610 -25.84 9.24 -4.34
CA GLY A 610 -25.76 7.96 -3.61
C GLY A 610 -25.23 6.82 -4.48
N LEU A 611 -25.76 6.68 -5.70
CA LEU A 611 -25.31 5.67 -6.66
C LEU A 611 -23.93 6.00 -7.24
N ILE A 612 -23.69 7.26 -7.59
CA ILE A 612 -22.43 7.70 -8.22
C ILE A 612 -21.26 7.62 -7.24
N SER A 613 -21.38 8.11 -6.00
CA SER A 613 -20.28 8.03 -5.04
C SER A 613 -20.03 6.61 -4.56
N ALA A 614 -21.07 5.77 -4.43
CA ALA A 614 -20.89 4.33 -4.23
C ALA A 614 -20.10 3.70 -5.40
N ALA A 615 -20.43 4.03 -6.65
CA ALA A 615 -19.70 3.53 -7.82
C ALA A 615 -18.25 4.07 -7.89
N LEU A 616 -18.02 5.34 -7.56
CA LEU A 616 -16.68 5.94 -7.49
C LEU A 616 -15.84 5.33 -6.37
N PHE A 617 -16.39 5.10 -5.17
CA PHE A 617 -15.66 4.42 -4.10
C PHE A 617 -15.40 2.95 -4.42
N LEU A 618 -16.34 2.22 -5.04
CA LEU A 618 -16.07 0.89 -5.61
C LEU A 618 -14.90 0.94 -6.59
N CYS A 619 -14.87 1.95 -7.47
CA CYS A 619 -13.79 2.10 -8.44
C CYS A 619 -12.46 2.44 -7.76
N VAL A 620 -12.42 3.40 -6.84
CA VAL A 620 -11.20 3.71 -6.08
C VAL A 620 -10.70 2.52 -5.28
N GLY A 621 -11.58 1.69 -4.71
CA GLY A 621 -11.19 0.44 -4.07
C GLY A 621 -10.60 -0.58 -5.04
N MET A 622 -11.08 -0.62 -6.28
CA MET A 622 -10.54 -1.46 -7.36
C MET A 622 -9.23 -0.90 -7.96
N LEU A 623 -8.96 0.40 -7.86
CA LEU A 623 -7.66 1.00 -8.15
C LEU A 623 -6.67 0.73 -7.02
N TYR A 624 -7.06 0.98 -5.77
CA TYR A 624 -6.25 0.75 -4.58
C TYR A 624 -5.77 -0.71 -4.49
N THR A 625 -6.66 -1.68 -4.73
CA THR A 625 -6.32 -3.12 -4.79
C THR A 625 -5.52 -3.56 -6.03
N ARG A 626 -5.08 -2.61 -6.86
CA ARG A 626 -4.25 -2.81 -8.07
C ARG A 626 -3.00 -1.94 -8.13
N THR A 627 -2.89 -0.94 -7.26
CA THR A 627 -1.82 0.07 -7.22
C THR A 627 -1.14 0.18 -5.86
N GLY A 628 -1.74 -0.37 -4.80
CA GLY A 628 -1.25 -0.30 -3.43
C GLY A 628 -1.40 1.08 -2.76
N THR A 629 -1.87 2.10 -3.48
CA THR A 629 -1.88 3.50 -3.02
C THR A 629 -3.21 4.18 -3.33
N LEU A 630 -3.55 5.22 -2.57
CA LEU A 630 -4.67 6.14 -2.85
C LEU A 630 -4.21 7.45 -3.51
N GLU A 631 -2.89 7.59 -3.71
CA GLU A 631 -2.22 8.80 -4.16
C GLU A 631 -2.40 9.01 -5.67
N ILE A 632 -3.09 10.11 -6.03
CA ILE A 632 -3.52 10.41 -7.41
C ILE A 632 -2.33 10.47 -8.38
N ALA A 633 -1.18 10.98 -7.93
CA ALA A 633 0.04 11.05 -8.75
C ALA A 633 0.48 9.67 -9.28
N LYS A 634 0.25 8.60 -8.51
CA LYS A 634 0.64 7.22 -8.85
C LYS A 634 -0.41 6.49 -9.71
N TYR A 635 -1.49 7.16 -10.10
CA TYR A 635 -2.53 6.61 -11.00
C TYR A 635 -2.32 6.95 -12.49
N PHE A 636 -1.23 7.65 -12.83
CA PHE A 636 -0.91 8.06 -14.18
C PHE A 636 -0.82 6.86 -15.14
N GLY A 637 -1.36 6.99 -16.36
CA GLY A 637 -1.32 5.93 -17.39
C GLY A 637 -2.25 4.71 -17.18
N ILE A 638 -2.98 4.58 -16.06
CA ILE A 638 -3.82 3.40 -15.77
C ILE A 638 -4.90 3.12 -16.82
N VAL A 639 -5.36 4.13 -17.56
CA VAL A 639 -6.32 3.92 -18.67
C VAL A 639 -5.74 3.00 -19.76
N ASN A 640 -4.42 3.01 -19.98
CA ASN A 640 -3.76 2.18 -20.98
C ASN A 640 -3.63 0.71 -20.54
N THR A 641 -3.50 0.45 -19.23
CA THR A 641 -3.37 -0.91 -18.67
C THR A 641 -4.72 -1.54 -18.29
N MET A 642 -5.71 -0.72 -17.94
CA MET A 642 -7.05 -1.16 -17.52
C MET A 642 -8.19 -0.41 -18.24
N PRO A 643 -8.24 -0.38 -19.60
CA PRO A 643 -9.11 0.53 -20.35
C PRO A 643 -10.61 0.40 -20.06
N LYS A 644 -11.14 -0.82 -19.92
CA LYS A 644 -12.56 -1.04 -19.54
C LYS A 644 -12.91 -0.46 -18.17
N PHE A 645 -11.93 -0.41 -17.28
CA PHE A 645 -12.08 0.07 -15.92
C PHE A 645 -11.85 1.58 -15.84
N GLY A 646 -10.82 2.11 -16.53
CA GLY A 646 -10.63 3.54 -16.75
C GLY A 646 -11.88 4.17 -17.36
N PHE A 647 -12.50 3.53 -18.36
CA PHE A 647 -13.79 3.94 -18.92
C PHE A 647 -14.91 4.00 -17.87
N MET A 648 -15.02 3.03 -16.96
CA MET A 648 -16.02 3.08 -15.88
C MET A 648 -15.72 4.18 -14.86
N PHE A 649 -14.46 4.37 -14.45
CA PHE A 649 -14.09 5.45 -13.55
C PHE A 649 -14.33 6.84 -14.17
N ILE A 650 -14.00 7.01 -15.45
CA ILE A 650 -14.33 8.18 -16.27
C ILE A 650 -15.85 8.39 -16.33
N LEU A 651 -16.64 7.35 -16.65
CA LEU A 651 -18.10 7.43 -16.73
C LEU A 651 -18.73 7.89 -15.40
N PHE A 652 -18.31 7.33 -14.27
CA PHE A 652 -18.83 7.73 -12.95
C PHE A 652 -18.27 9.10 -12.51
N SER A 653 -17.08 9.50 -12.95
CA SER A 653 -16.55 10.84 -12.70
C SER A 653 -17.29 11.90 -13.52
N MET A 654 -17.56 11.64 -14.81
CA MET A 654 -18.43 12.45 -15.67
C MET A 654 -19.84 12.56 -15.08
N ALA A 655 -20.37 11.48 -14.48
CA ALA A 655 -21.62 11.53 -13.75
C ALA A 655 -21.56 12.39 -12.48
N SER A 656 -20.47 12.32 -11.70
CA SER A 656 -20.28 13.16 -10.50
C SER A 656 -20.08 14.65 -10.83
N ILE A 657 -19.47 14.95 -11.98
CA ILE A 657 -19.29 16.29 -12.54
C ILE A 657 -20.59 16.84 -13.15
N GLY A 658 -21.57 15.98 -13.48
CA GLY A 658 -22.84 16.40 -14.05
C GLY A 658 -22.85 16.53 -15.58
N LEU A 659 -22.14 15.67 -16.30
CA LEU A 659 -22.02 15.77 -17.76
C LEU A 659 -23.32 15.32 -18.49
N PRO A 660 -23.80 16.02 -19.53
CA PRO A 660 -25.03 15.69 -20.27
C PRO A 660 -25.26 14.21 -20.57
N GLY A 661 -26.47 13.73 -20.29
CA GLY A 661 -26.85 12.31 -20.43
C GLY A 661 -26.58 11.44 -19.20
N THR A 662 -25.94 11.96 -18.15
CA THR A 662 -25.77 11.27 -16.86
C THR A 662 -26.87 11.63 -15.85
N SER A 663 -27.08 10.80 -14.82
CA SER A 663 -28.00 11.14 -13.72
C SER A 663 -27.54 12.35 -12.90
N GLY A 664 -26.25 12.68 -12.91
CA GLY A 664 -25.75 13.90 -12.29
C GLY A 664 -26.21 15.13 -13.05
N PHE A 665 -26.19 15.12 -14.39
CA PHE A 665 -26.63 16.27 -15.20
C PHE A 665 -28.09 16.65 -14.94
N VAL A 666 -29.01 15.68 -14.85
CA VAL A 666 -30.42 15.99 -14.55
C VAL A 666 -30.58 16.58 -13.14
N ALA A 667 -29.79 16.14 -12.16
CA ALA A 667 -29.73 16.79 -10.85
C ALA A 667 -29.16 18.22 -10.95
N PHE A 668 -28.00 18.39 -11.58
CA PHE A 668 -27.31 19.68 -11.66
C PHE A 668 -27.94 20.69 -12.62
N GLU A 669 -28.78 20.30 -13.58
CA GLU A 669 -29.61 21.24 -14.34
C GLU A 669 -30.84 21.65 -13.53
N LEU A 670 -31.55 20.71 -12.88
CA LEU A 670 -32.62 21.08 -11.94
C LEU A 670 -32.12 21.99 -10.80
N MET A 671 -30.84 21.89 -10.43
CA MET A 671 -30.22 22.73 -9.41
C MET A 671 -29.50 23.98 -9.99
N SER A 672 -28.94 23.96 -11.20
CA SER A 672 -28.36 25.16 -11.85
C SER A 672 -29.41 26.05 -12.51
N ILE A 673 -30.63 25.55 -12.73
CA ILE A 673 -31.83 26.37 -12.86
C ILE A 673 -31.95 27.34 -11.69
N SER A 674 -31.51 27.02 -10.47
CA SER A 674 -31.44 28.02 -9.39
C SER A 674 -30.40 29.13 -9.64
N LEU A 675 -29.29 28.85 -10.33
CA LEU A 675 -28.31 29.86 -10.74
C LEU A 675 -28.80 30.72 -11.92
N TYR A 676 -29.52 30.13 -12.87
CA TYR A 676 -30.18 30.87 -13.95
C TYR A 676 -31.35 31.72 -13.41
N VAL A 677 -32.11 31.21 -12.43
CA VAL A 677 -33.14 31.95 -11.68
C VAL A 677 -32.54 33.00 -10.74
N LEU A 678 -31.31 32.83 -10.24
CA LEU A 678 -30.57 33.87 -9.53
C LEU A 678 -30.06 34.97 -10.48
N ALA A 679 -29.76 34.63 -11.75
CA ALA A 679 -29.51 35.65 -12.79
C ALA A 679 -30.80 36.42 -13.13
N SER A 680 -31.95 35.75 -13.13
CA SER A 680 -33.28 36.35 -13.34
C SER A 680 -34.08 36.59 -12.04
N PHE A 681 -33.40 36.89 -10.93
CA PHE A 681 -34.02 36.86 -9.59
C PHE A 681 -35.16 37.87 -9.43
N ASN A 682 -34.99 39.05 -10.03
CA ASN A 682 -36.05 40.06 -10.12
C ASN A 682 -36.97 39.71 -11.29
N LYS A 683 -37.92 38.80 -11.05
CA LYS A 683 -38.84 38.26 -12.07
C LYS A 683 -39.72 39.33 -12.74
N ASP A 684 -39.97 40.44 -12.03
CA ASP A 684 -40.76 41.59 -12.53
C ASP A 684 -40.00 42.48 -13.52
N SER A 685 -38.68 42.30 -13.67
CA SER A 685 -37.85 43.04 -14.63
C SER A 685 -37.61 42.21 -15.88
N ALA A 686 -38.13 42.69 -17.01
CA ALA A 686 -37.93 42.06 -18.32
C ALA A 686 -36.43 41.87 -18.64
N TYR A 687 -35.58 42.84 -18.30
CA TYR A 687 -34.12 42.77 -18.49
C TYR A 687 -33.46 41.66 -17.66
N SER A 688 -33.95 41.40 -16.44
CA SER A 688 -33.48 40.32 -15.55
C SER A 688 -33.85 38.95 -16.13
N CYS A 689 -35.08 38.79 -16.61
CA CYS A 689 -35.53 37.58 -17.30
C CYS A 689 -34.80 37.35 -18.64
N GLU A 690 -34.62 38.39 -19.44
CA GLU A 690 -33.87 38.34 -20.71
C GLU A 690 -32.39 37.97 -20.48
N ALA A 691 -31.75 38.56 -19.46
CA ALA A 691 -30.39 38.22 -19.03
C ALA A 691 -30.24 36.74 -18.65
N GLY A 692 -31.16 36.19 -17.84
CA GLY A 692 -31.15 34.77 -17.48
C GLY A 692 -31.26 33.85 -18.70
N VAL A 693 -32.17 34.16 -19.63
CA VAL A 693 -32.37 33.37 -20.86
C VAL A 693 -31.18 33.48 -21.83
N LYS A 694 -30.61 34.68 -22.00
CA LYS A 694 -29.38 34.90 -22.80
C LYS A 694 -28.19 34.14 -22.20
N TYR A 695 -28.03 34.17 -20.87
CA TYR A 695 -26.95 33.46 -20.20
C TYR A 695 -27.06 31.94 -20.39
N PHE A 696 -28.26 31.39 -20.14
CA PHE A 696 -28.55 29.96 -20.30
C PHE A 696 -28.25 29.49 -21.73
N THR A 697 -28.86 30.13 -22.73
CA THR A 697 -28.74 29.73 -24.15
C THR A 697 -27.30 29.82 -24.67
N LEU A 698 -26.58 30.90 -24.36
CA LEU A 698 -25.21 31.10 -24.85
C LEU A 698 -24.17 30.26 -24.09
N SER A 699 -24.37 30.01 -22.79
CA SER A 699 -23.48 29.15 -21.99
C SER A 699 -23.61 27.66 -22.35
N ALA A 700 -24.83 27.21 -22.67
CA ALA A 700 -25.09 25.88 -23.20
C ALA A 700 -24.40 25.70 -24.57
N LEU A 701 -24.63 26.62 -25.51
CA LEU A 701 -24.03 26.60 -26.85
C LEU A 701 -22.49 26.61 -26.81
N SER A 702 -21.90 27.50 -26.00
CA SER A 702 -20.45 27.56 -25.73
C SER A 702 -19.90 26.21 -25.28
N SER A 703 -20.58 25.55 -24.34
CA SER A 703 -20.13 24.28 -23.77
C SER A 703 -20.24 23.12 -24.77
N CYS A 704 -21.28 23.11 -25.62
CA CYS A 704 -21.40 22.15 -26.72
C CYS A 704 -20.27 22.30 -27.76
N ILE A 705 -19.95 23.53 -28.19
CA ILE A 705 -18.86 23.79 -29.15
C ILE A 705 -17.51 23.35 -28.56
N MET A 706 -17.25 23.68 -27.29
CA MET A 706 -16.02 23.31 -26.59
C MET A 706 -15.84 21.78 -26.52
N LEU A 707 -16.89 21.04 -26.15
CA LEU A 707 -16.88 19.58 -26.09
C LEU A 707 -16.67 18.93 -27.45
N TYR A 708 -17.25 19.50 -28.52
CA TYR A 708 -17.03 19.02 -29.88
C TYR A 708 -15.58 19.28 -30.35
N GLY A 709 -14.99 20.41 -29.97
CA GLY A 709 -13.56 20.68 -30.19
C GLY A 709 -12.65 19.65 -29.50
N MET A 710 -12.92 19.36 -28.22
CA MET A 710 -12.16 18.36 -27.45
C MET A 710 -12.30 16.95 -28.04
N SER A 711 -13.50 16.56 -28.52
CA SER A 711 -13.70 15.24 -29.12
C SER A 711 -13.00 15.09 -30.49
N LEU A 712 -12.90 16.17 -31.28
CA LEU A 712 -12.09 16.21 -32.49
C LEU A 712 -10.59 16.07 -32.17
N LEU A 713 -10.07 16.80 -31.17
CA LEU A 713 -8.68 16.68 -30.76
C LEU A 713 -8.32 15.25 -30.37
N TYR A 714 -9.11 14.64 -29.47
CA TYR A 714 -8.90 13.25 -29.06
C TYR A 714 -9.04 12.27 -30.24
N GLY A 715 -10.01 12.48 -31.13
CA GLY A 715 -10.22 11.64 -32.32
C GLY A 715 -9.08 11.66 -33.34
N TYR A 716 -8.29 12.74 -33.41
CA TYR A 716 -7.17 12.87 -34.34
C TYR A 716 -5.77 12.63 -33.72
N THR A 717 -5.60 12.77 -32.40
CA THR A 717 -4.29 12.58 -31.72
C THR A 717 -4.24 11.37 -30.80
N GLY A 718 -5.40 10.85 -30.36
CA GLY A 718 -5.50 9.85 -29.30
C GLY A 718 -5.20 10.39 -27.89
N GLN A 719 -4.87 11.68 -27.74
CA GLN A 719 -4.44 12.28 -26.48
C GLN A 719 -5.52 13.21 -25.89
N VAL A 720 -5.61 13.22 -24.55
CA VAL A 720 -6.48 14.13 -23.75
C VAL A 720 -5.70 14.99 -22.75
N ASN A 721 -4.42 14.71 -22.55
CA ASN A 721 -3.51 15.45 -21.68
C ASN A 721 -2.75 16.50 -22.50
N PHE A 722 -2.63 17.74 -21.99
CA PHE A 722 -2.01 18.85 -22.72
C PHE A 722 -0.51 18.65 -22.97
N SER A 723 0.22 18.01 -22.06
CA SER A 723 1.65 17.69 -22.24
C SER A 723 1.90 16.62 -23.31
N GLU A 724 1.08 15.58 -23.34
CA GLU A 724 1.11 14.52 -24.37
C GLU A 724 0.59 15.05 -25.71
N LEU A 725 -0.40 15.94 -25.72
CA LEU A 725 -0.88 16.64 -26.91
C LEU A 725 0.20 17.60 -27.48
N SER A 726 0.90 18.36 -26.63
CA SER A 726 1.98 19.27 -27.03
C SER A 726 3.15 18.50 -27.65
N SER A 727 3.62 17.43 -26.99
CA SER A 727 4.66 16.57 -27.54
C SER A 727 4.22 15.79 -28.78
N PHE A 728 2.93 15.43 -28.92
CA PHE A 728 2.39 14.89 -30.18
C PHE A 728 2.46 15.92 -31.31
N LEU A 729 2.00 17.16 -31.07
CA LEU A 729 2.02 18.28 -32.02
C LEU A 729 3.44 18.70 -32.45
N GLN A 730 4.43 18.58 -31.56
CA GLN A 730 5.83 18.85 -31.88
C GLN A 730 6.47 17.78 -32.79
N ASN A 731 5.94 16.55 -32.79
CA ASN A 731 6.54 15.41 -33.50
C ASN A 731 5.72 14.92 -34.73
N HIS A 732 4.51 15.44 -34.96
CA HIS A 732 3.61 15.00 -36.04
C HIS A 732 3.08 16.18 -36.84
N GLN A 733 2.74 15.95 -38.12
CA GLN A 733 2.14 16.99 -38.97
C GLN A 733 0.72 17.36 -38.49
N ILE A 734 0.48 18.66 -38.31
CA ILE A 734 -0.80 19.19 -37.87
C ILE A 734 -1.82 19.08 -39.01
N THR A 735 -2.85 18.26 -38.82
CA THR A 735 -3.95 18.10 -39.78
C THR A 735 -5.10 19.07 -39.52
N TYR A 736 -5.90 19.40 -40.53
CA TYR A 736 -7.05 20.32 -40.39
C TYR A 736 -8.03 19.92 -39.27
N GLY A 737 -8.24 18.62 -39.03
CA GLY A 737 -9.09 18.13 -37.93
C GLY A 737 -8.58 18.55 -36.55
N ILE A 738 -7.26 18.55 -36.35
CA ILE A 738 -6.61 19.04 -35.14
C ILE A 738 -6.76 20.57 -35.02
N VAL A 739 -6.58 21.31 -36.12
CA VAL A 739 -6.76 22.78 -36.15
C VAL A 739 -8.19 23.16 -35.78
N PHE A 740 -9.21 22.53 -36.39
CA PHE A 740 -10.61 22.78 -36.03
C PHE A 740 -10.93 22.39 -34.59
N GLY A 741 -10.35 21.29 -34.09
CA GLY A 741 -10.43 20.91 -32.68
C GLY A 741 -9.91 22.02 -31.74
N LEU A 742 -8.68 22.51 -31.97
CA LEU A 742 -8.09 23.61 -31.19
C LEU A 742 -8.94 24.88 -31.25
N VAL A 743 -9.41 25.26 -32.45
CA VAL A 743 -10.24 26.47 -32.66
C VAL A 743 -11.59 26.37 -31.95
N PHE A 744 -12.25 25.21 -31.95
CA PHE A 744 -13.53 25.04 -31.24
C PHE A 744 -13.37 25.03 -29.71
N VAL A 745 -12.26 24.48 -29.19
CA VAL A 745 -11.92 24.63 -27.77
C VAL A 745 -11.67 26.10 -27.42
N LEU A 746 -10.90 26.82 -28.24
CA LEU A 746 -10.62 28.25 -28.06
C LEU A 746 -11.91 29.08 -28.05
N ILE A 747 -12.81 28.88 -29.01
CA ILE A 747 -14.11 29.58 -29.08
C ILE A 747 -14.95 29.33 -27.81
N GLY A 748 -14.98 28.08 -27.33
CA GLY A 748 -15.66 27.72 -26.08
C GLY A 748 -15.12 28.49 -24.87
N LEU A 749 -13.80 28.60 -24.75
CA LEU A 749 -13.11 29.35 -23.69
C LEU A 749 -13.32 30.87 -23.82
N CYS A 750 -13.22 31.43 -25.03
CA CYS A 750 -13.44 32.85 -25.28
C CYS A 750 -14.87 33.29 -24.96
N PHE A 751 -15.88 32.44 -25.19
CA PHE A 751 -17.24 32.67 -24.68
C PHE A 751 -17.26 32.81 -23.16
N LYS A 752 -16.67 31.87 -22.40
CA LYS A 752 -16.70 31.88 -20.92
C LYS A 752 -15.90 33.04 -20.30
N LEU A 753 -14.86 33.50 -20.99
CA LEU A 753 -14.12 34.72 -20.64
C LEU A 753 -14.83 36.03 -21.01
N ALA A 754 -15.82 35.98 -21.92
CA ALA A 754 -16.36 37.16 -22.60
C ALA A 754 -15.28 37.95 -23.38
N ILE A 755 -14.45 37.24 -24.15
CA ILE A 755 -13.49 37.82 -25.10
C ILE A 755 -14.19 38.17 -26.42
N VAL A 756 -13.85 39.31 -27.03
CA VAL A 756 -14.35 39.74 -28.34
C VAL A 756 -14.07 38.67 -29.42
N PRO A 757 -15.06 38.26 -30.25
CA PRO A 757 -16.42 38.81 -30.36
C PRO A 757 -17.44 38.25 -29.35
N PHE A 758 -17.15 37.13 -28.69
CA PHE A 758 -18.04 36.34 -27.84
C PHE A 758 -18.45 36.97 -26.49
N HIS A 759 -18.11 38.25 -26.28
CA HIS A 759 -18.40 39.03 -25.08
C HIS A 759 -19.86 39.43 -24.87
N MET A 760 -20.72 39.27 -25.89
CA MET A 760 -22.07 39.86 -25.96
C MET A 760 -23.03 39.52 -24.80
N TRP A 761 -22.82 38.41 -24.09
CA TRP A 761 -23.68 38.01 -22.97
C TRP A 761 -23.35 38.75 -21.66
N ALA A 762 -22.11 39.19 -21.47
CA ALA A 762 -21.65 39.68 -20.17
C ALA A 762 -22.29 41.01 -19.72
N PRO A 763 -22.45 42.04 -20.59
CA PRO A 763 -23.11 43.28 -20.20
C PRO A 763 -24.54 43.06 -19.71
N ASP A 764 -25.34 42.35 -20.52
CA ASP A 764 -26.74 42.05 -20.23
C ASP A 764 -26.90 41.29 -18.90
N VAL A 765 -26.04 40.29 -18.65
CA VAL A 765 -26.06 39.49 -17.42
C VAL A 765 -25.62 40.28 -16.20
N TYR A 766 -24.61 41.14 -16.33
CA TYR A 766 -24.14 41.98 -15.21
C TYR A 766 -25.12 43.10 -14.86
N GLN A 767 -25.91 43.58 -15.83
CA GLN A 767 -26.96 44.58 -15.64
C GLN A 767 -28.28 43.97 -15.16
N GLY A 768 -28.62 42.76 -15.60
CA GLY A 768 -29.88 42.07 -15.24
C GLY A 768 -29.85 41.38 -13.88
N ALA A 769 -28.72 40.80 -13.49
CA ALA A 769 -28.61 40.02 -12.25
C ALA A 769 -28.39 40.90 -10.99
N PRO A 770 -28.79 40.45 -9.79
CA PRO A 770 -28.51 41.16 -8.54
C PRO A 770 -27.00 41.34 -8.31
N THR A 771 -26.58 42.45 -7.70
CA THR A 771 -25.16 42.85 -7.58
C THR A 771 -24.24 41.77 -7.01
N ILE A 772 -24.72 40.96 -6.06
CA ILE A 772 -23.97 39.83 -5.46
C ILE A 772 -23.76 38.69 -6.48
N VAL A 773 -24.77 38.40 -7.29
CA VAL A 773 -24.71 37.40 -8.38
C VAL A 773 -23.81 37.90 -9.52
N THR A 774 -23.88 39.19 -9.85
CA THR A 774 -22.96 39.86 -10.79
C THR A 774 -21.50 39.84 -10.29
N ALA A 775 -21.25 40.04 -9.00
CA ALA A 775 -19.93 39.90 -8.39
C ALA A 775 -19.39 38.46 -8.52
N PHE A 776 -20.25 37.45 -8.38
CA PHE A 776 -19.88 36.04 -8.59
C PHE A 776 -19.56 35.75 -10.08
N PHE A 777 -20.41 36.15 -11.04
CA PHE A 777 -20.18 35.90 -12.48
C PHE A 777 -19.02 36.71 -13.10
N SER A 778 -18.62 37.82 -12.48
CA SER A 778 -17.45 38.61 -12.89
C SER A 778 -16.14 38.04 -12.36
N THR A 779 -16.12 37.50 -11.14
CA THR A 779 -14.88 37.02 -10.48
C THR A 779 -14.63 35.52 -10.68
N ALA A 780 -15.53 34.63 -10.27
CA ALA A 780 -15.24 33.21 -10.12
C ALA A 780 -14.85 32.49 -11.43
N PRO A 781 -15.53 32.69 -12.59
CA PRO A 781 -15.13 32.06 -13.84
C PRO A 781 -13.79 32.57 -14.38
N LYS A 782 -13.43 33.82 -14.05
CA LYS A 782 -12.20 34.47 -14.50
C LYS A 782 -11.01 33.99 -13.66
N ALA A 783 -11.17 33.99 -12.34
CA ALA A 783 -10.17 33.45 -11.42
C ALA A 783 -9.86 31.97 -11.70
N ALA A 784 -10.89 31.14 -11.90
CA ALA A 784 -10.72 29.73 -12.24
C ALA A 784 -9.91 29.52 -13.53
N LEU A 785 -10.11 30.35 -14.57
CA LEU A 785 -9.34 30.24 -15.80
C LEU A 785 -7.96 30.92 -15.73
N VAL A 786 -7.77 31.96 -14.91
CA VAL A 786 -6.42 32.48 -14.62
C VAL A 786 -5.57 31.40 -13.95
N THR A 787 -6.13 30.65 -12.99
CA THR A 787 -5.45 29.47 -12.41
C THR A 787 -5.19 28.37 -13.44
N PHE A 788 -6.13 28.12 -14.37
CA PHE A 788 -5.91 27.17 -15.47
C PHE A 788 -4.79 27.61 -16.43
N LEU A 789 -4.73 28.89 -16.79
CA LEU A 789 -3.68 29.43 -17.66
C LEU A 789 -2.31 29.45 -16.96
N ILE A 790 -2.26 29.83 -15.67
CA ILE A 790 -1.05 29.73 -14.85
C ILE A 790 -0.59 28.28 -14.77
N ARG A 791 -1.48 27.31 -14.59
CA ARG A 791 -1.14 25.88 -14.61
C ARG A 791 -0.58 25.44 -15.97
N LEU A 792 -1.23 25.85 -17.07
CA LEU A 792 -0.81 25.51 -18.43
C LEU A 792 0.55 26.15 -18.80
N MET A 793 0.89 27.31 -18.22
CA MET A 793 2.21 27.92 -18.32
C MET A 793 3.25 27.27 -17.39
N ASN A 794 2.85 26.86 -16.19
CA ASN A 794 3.73 26.19 -15.22
C ASN A 794 4.08 24.74 -15.60
N GLU A 795 3.27 24.06 -16.43
CA GLU A 795 3.63 22.74 -16.97
C GLU A 795 4.85 22.78 -17.93
N GLU A 796 5.33 23.97 -18.34
CA GLU A 796 6.67 24.13 -18.93
C GLU A 796 7.78 24.38 -17.89
N ALA A 797 7.45 24.94 -16.72
CA ALA A 797 8.37 25.25 -15.63
C ALA A 797 8.72 24.04 -14.74
N ASP A 798 7.83 23.04 -14.65
CA ASP A 798 8.08 21.77 -13.92
C ASP A 798 9.09 20.83 -14.63
N LYS A 799 9.74 21.30 -15.69
CA LYS A 799 10.95 20.64 -16.21
C LYS A 799 12.13 20.82 -15.24
N VAL A 800 12.46 19.70 -14.60
CA VAL A 800 13.73 19.40 -13.90
C VAL A 800 13.86 19.89 -12.44
N ILE A 801 13.25 19.14 -11.52
CA ILE A 801 13.87 18.75 -10.23
C ILE A 801 13.57 17.25 -9.99
N PRO A 802 14.59 16.37 -9.79
CA PRO A 802 14.36 14.97 -9.42
C PRO A 802 14.33 14.76 -7.90
N GLU A 803 13.60 13.74 -7.45
CA GLU A 803 13.64 13.22 -6.07
C GLU A 803 15.06 12.72 -5.69
N GLY A 804 15.44 12.79 -4.40
CA GLY A 804 16.53 11.98 -3.86
C GLY A 804 17.42 12.58 -2.75
N PHE A 805 17.41 13.91 -2.51
CA PHE A 805 18.39 14.54 -1.61
C PHE A 805 17.76 15.25 -0.42
N HIS A 806 18.33 15.05 0.77
CA HIS A 806 18.01 15.83 1.96
C HIS A 806 18.86 17.11 1.99
N ILE A 807 18.27 18.25 2.37
CA ILE A 807 18.97 19.54 2.46
C ILE A 807 18.89 20.05 3.90
N HIS A 808 20.04 20.27 4.54
CA HIS A 808 20.16 20.95 5.81
C HIS A 808 20.73 22.36 5.59
N HIS A 809 19.96 23.39 5.94
CA HIS A 809 20.37 24.79 5.81
C HIS A 809 20.67 25.40 7.18
N TYR A 810 21.82 26.07 7.27
CA TYR A 810 22.31 26.73 8.48
C TYR A 810 22.63 28.20 8.19
N LYS A 811 22.32 29.11 9.13
CA LYS A 811 22.66 30.53 8.97
C LYS A 811 24.16 30.80 9.14
N GLU A 812 24.80 30.14 10.09
CA GLU A 812 26.23 30.29 10.37
C GLU A 812 26.79 28.95 10.89
N VAL A 813 27.94 28.52 10.37
CA VAL A 813 28.67 27.31 10.81
C VAL A 813 30.17 27.56 10.91
N SER A 814 30.90 26.72 11.64
CA SER A 814 32.37 26.72 11.60
C SER A 814 32.86 26.27 10.22
N SER A 815 32.41 25.10 9.75
CA SER A 815 32.66 24.58 8.41
C SER A 815 31.57 23.60 7.99
N THR A 816 31.07 23.72 6.77
CA THR A 816 30.07 22.78 6.19
C THR A 816 30.56 21.32 6.17
N ASN A 817 31.87 21.09 5.98
CA ASN A 817 32.47 19.76 6.10
C ASN A 817 32.50 19.24 7.55
N THR A 818 32.63 20.12 8.55
CA THR A 818 32.63 19.73 9.95
C THR A 818 31.22 19.38 10.45
N GLU A 819 30.21 20.14 10.03
CA GLU A 819 28.80 19.80 10.32
C GLU A 819 28.39 18.50 9.60
N ALA A 820 28.81 18.29 8.35
CA ALA A 820 28.61 17.03 7.64
C ALA A 820 29.22 15.82 8.39
N LEU A 821 30.44 15.98 8.94
CA LEU A 821 31.09 14.96 9.76
C LEU A 821 30.32 14.67 11.07
N ASP A 822 29.73 15.69 11.69
CA ASP A 822 28.95 15.53 12.92
C ASP A 822 27.57 14.88 12.68
N LEU A 823 26.90 15.22 11.57
CA LEU A 823 25.70 14.51 11.10
C LEU A 823 25.99 13.02 10.86
N ILE A 824 27.14 12.70 10.25
CA ILE A 824 27.61 11.31 10.09
C ILE A 824 27.84 10.63 11.45
N ASN A 825 28.48 11.30 12.42
CA ASN A 825 28.66 10.75 13.77
C ASN A 825 27.31 10.53 14.50
N LYS A 826 26.29 11.32 14.19
CA LYS A 826 24.89 11.16 14.66
C LYS A 826 24.10 10.07 13.91
N GLY A 827 24.70 9.42 12.92
CA GLY A 827 24.10 8.34 12.12
C GLY A 827 23.40 8.78 10.82
N ILE A 828 23.32 10.08 10.55
CA ILE A 828 22.72 10.62 9.32
C ILE A 828 23.75 10.54 8.20
N SER A 829 23.54 9.63 7.24
CA SER A 829 24.57 9.23 6.28
C SER A 829 24.12 9.14 4.82
N ASN A 830 22.84 9.34 4.50
CA ASN A 830 22.30 9.14 3.15
C ASN A 830 22.08 10.47 2.41
N GLU A 831 22.82 10.66 1.31
CA GLU A 831 22.58 11.63 0.22
C GLU A 831 22.14 13.03 0.69
N THR A 832 22.88 13.60 1.64
CA THR A 832 22.54 14.86 2.32
C THR A 832 23.44 16.00 1.86
N PHE A 833 22.85 17.12 1.42
CA PHE A 833 23.52 18.40 1.23
C PHE A 833 23.42 19.26 2.51
N ILE A 834 24.55 19.82 2.94
CA ILE A 834 24.67 20.79 4.03
C ILE A 834 25.05 22.12 3.39
N ILE A 835 24.20 23.14 3.51
CA ILE A 835 24.43 24.49 2.96
C ILE A 835 24.43 25.53 4.09
N ALA A 836 25.34 26.50 4.02
CA ALA A 836 25.41 27.59 4.99
C ALA A 836 25.51 28.98 4.33
N ASP A 837 24.78 29.95 4.89
CA ASP A 837 24.85 31.36 4.43
C ASP A 837 26.19 32.02 4.79
N LYS A 838 26.80 31.55 5.88
CA LYS A 838 28.06 32.06 6.43
C LYS A 838 28.89 30.94 7.06
N GLN A 839 30.20 31.01 6.84
CA GLN A 839 31.17 30.02 7.33
C GLN A 839 32.36 30.72 7.99
N ILE A 840 32.64 30.40 9.26
CA ILE A 840 33.63 31.11 10.09
C ILE A 840 35.07 30.61 9.84
N GLU A 841 35.26 29.31 9.66
CA GLU A 841 36.57 28.68 9.38
C GLU A 841 36.63 28.11 7.95
N GLY A 842 37.83 28.05 7.38
CA GLY A 842 38.06 27.42 6.08
C GLY A 842 39.39 26.68 6.03
N ARG A 843 39.37 25.49 5.43
CA ARG A 843 40.56 24.69 5.14
C ARG A 843 40.60 24.36 3.65
N GLY A 844 41.73 24.62 3.02
CA GLY A 844 42.05 24.16 1.67
C GLY A 844 42.78 22.81 1.71
N ARG A 845 42.96 22.21 0.53
CA ARG A 845 43.83 21.05 0.33
C ARG A 845 45.25 21.36 0.84
N THR A 846 45.96 20.32 1.29
CA THR A 846 47.24 20.39 2.01
C THR A 846 47.23 21.27 3.28
N GLY A 847 46.07 21.44 3.94
CA GLY A 847 45.96 22.13 5.23
C GLY A 847 46.16 23.66 5.19
N LYS A 848 46.10 24.27 3.99
CA LYS A 848 46.19 25.73 3.84
C LYS A 848 44.95 26.40 4.43
N SER A 849 45.10 27.60 5.00
CA SER A 849 43.95 28.42 5.38
C SER A 849 43.12 28.80 4.15
N TRP A 850 41.80 28.69 4.27
CA TRP A 850 40.85 29.18 3.27
C TRP A 850 40.04 30.34 3.89
N ILE A 851 39.84 31.39 3.11
CA ILE A 851 39.13 32.60 3.54
C ILE A 851 37.69 32.51 3.03
N SER A 852 36.74 32.50 3.95
CA SER A 852 35.30 32.41 3.66
C SER A 852 34.60 33.75 3.89
N PRO A 853 34.59 34.69 2.92
CA PRO A 853 33.80 35.92 3.05
C PRO A 853 32.29 35.62 3.03
N GLU A 854 31.53 36.44 3.73
CA GLU A 854 30.06 36.37 3.79
C GLU A 854 29.44 36.58 2.40
N GLY A 855 28.29 35.95 2.10
CA GLY A 855 27.63 36.10 0.80
C GLY A 855 28.31 35.36 -0.37
N ASN A 856 29.19 34.40 -0.10
CA ASN A 856 29.61 33.38 -1.06
C ASN A 856 28.87 32.05 -0.78
N PHE A 857 28.98 31.09 -1.70
CA PHE A 857 28.24 29.82 -1.64
C PHE A 857 29.11 28.71 -1.04
N TYR A 858 28.66 28.16 0.09
CA TYR A 858 29.32 27.08 0.83
C TYR A 858 28.37 25.89 0.96
N VAL A 859 28.76 24.75 0.38
CA VAL A 859 27.97 23.51 0.46
C VAL A 859 28.86 22.28 0.60
N SER A 860 28.41 21.30 1.39
CA SER A 860 29.03 19.97 1.49
C SER A 860 28.01 18.89 1.21
N LEU A 861 28.40 17.88 0.43
CA LEU A 861 27.57 16.71 0.12
C LEU A 861 28.13 15.47 0.80
N ILE A 862 27.28 14.77 1.57
CA ILE A 862 27.56 13.43 2.11
C ILE A 862 27.17 12.38 1.05
N ILE A 863 28.10 11.50 0.72
CA ILE A 863 27.87 10.35 -0.16
C ILE A 863 28.27 9.07 0.58
N ASN A 864 27.35 8.10 0.61
CA ASN A 864 27.57 6.77 1.17
C ASN A 864 27.85 5.80 0.01
N GLN A 865 29.07 5.24 -0.06
CA GLN A 865 29.46 4.26 -1.07
C GLN A 865 30.52 3.29 -0.53
N GLU A 866 30.26 2.00 -0.67
CA GLU A 866 31.19 0.89 -0.36
C GLU A 866 32.39 0.78 -1.34
N THR A 867 32.64 1.83 -2.13
CA THR A 867 33.58 1.79 -3.25
C THR A 867 35.04 1.84 -2.81
N ASP A 868 35.83 1.02 -3.49
CA ASP A 868 37.29 1.04 -3.51
C ASP A 868 37.87 2.46 -3.69
N VAL A 869 39.00 2.72 -3.03
CA VAL A 869 39.68 4.02 -2.97
C VAL A 869 40.04 4.54 -4.37
N SER A 870 40.27 3.63 -5.31
CA SER A 870 40.52 3.93 -6.72
C SER A 870 39.46 4.80 -7.39
N LYS A 871 38.18 4.70 -7.00
CA LYS A 871 37.07 5.46 -7.62
C LYS A 871 36.87 6.86 -7.03
N LEU A 872 37.55 7.19 -5.93
CA LEU A 872 37.38 8.49 -5.27
C LEU A 872 38.00 9.65 -6.07
N THR A 873 39.00 9.36 -6.94
CA THR A 873 39.53 10.34 -7.89
C THR A 873 38.49 10.71 -8.94
N GLU A 874 37.83 9.72 -9.54
CA GLU A 874 36.84 9.86 -10.61
C GLU A 874 35.73 10.86 -10.23
N LEU A 875 35.24 10.77 -9.00
CA LEU A 875 34.19 11.64 -8.48
C LEU A 875 34.61 13.13 -8.38
N THR A 876 35.90 13.44 -8.24
CA THR A 876 36.37 14.84 -8.27
C THR A 876 36.13 15.49 -9.63
N PHE A 877 36.27 14.72 -10.72
CA PHE A 877 36.02 15.17 -12.08
C PHE A 877 34.52 15.29 -12.36
N VAL A 878 33.70 14.35 -11.86
CA VAL A 878 32.22 14.44 -11.89
C VAL A 878 31.75 15.73 -11.22
N THR A 879 32.28 16.03 -10.02
CA THR A 879 31.92 17.24 -9.26
C THR A 879 32.41 18.52 -9.94
N ALA A 880 33.64 18.52 -10.48
CA ALA A 880 34.20 19.67 -11.19
C ALA A 880 33.43 19.98 -12.50
N LEU A 881 33.01 18.96 -13.25
CA LEU A 881 32.11 19.13 -14.39
C LEU A 881 30.72 19.63 -13.97
N ALA A 882 30.18 19.14 -12.86
CA ALA A 882 28.87 19.55 -12.36
C ALA A 882 28.86 21.04 -12.01
N VAL A 883 29.78 21.50 -11.16
CA VAL A 883 29.92 22.92 -10.81
C VAL A 883 30.27 23.75 -12.05
N GLY A 884 31.10 23.24 -12.97
CA GLY A 884 31.42 23.93 -14.22
C GLY A 884 30.24 24.11 -15.17
N ASN A 885 29.27 23.20 -15.16
CA ASN A 885 28.03 23.34 -15.94
C ASN A 885 27.01 24.23 -15.22
N THR A 886 26.87 24.09 -13.88
CA THR A 886 26.10 25.02 -13.04
C THR A 886 26.52 26.47 -13.24
N LEU A 887 27.82 26.74 -13.35
CA LEU A 887 28.35 28.08 -13.60
C LEU A 887 28.03 28.60 -15.03
N LEU A 888 27.89 27.73 -16.02
CA LEU A 888 27.41 28.13 -17.36
C LEU A 888 25.93 28.49 -17.36
N SER A 889 25.10 27.88 -16.51
CA SER A 889 23.67 28.22 -16.38
C SER A 889 23.42 29.68 -15.94
N PHE A 890 24.42 30.35 -15.36
CA PHE A 890 24.31 31.73 -14.83
C PHE A 890 25.28 32.75 -15.46
N MET A 891 26.14 32.35 -16.42
CA MET A 891 27.14 33.25 -17.03
C MET A 891 27.31 33.02 -18.54
N ASN A 892 26.72 33.91 -19.33
CA ASN A 892 26.87 33.94 -20.79
C ASN A 892 28.35 34.16 -21.20
N ASP A 893 28.82 33.39 -22.18
CA ASP A 893 30.16 33.47 -22.80
C ASP A 893 31.37 33.60 -21.85
N SER A 894 31.33 32.86 -20.73
CA SER A 894 32.51 32.68 -19.87
C SER A 894 33.38 31.48 -20.32
N ASN A 895 34.68 31.72 -20.54
CA ASN A 895 35.64 30.64 -20.85
C ASN A 895 35.97 29.86 -19.56
N ILE A 896 35.09 28.92 -19.21
CA ILE A 896 35.23 28.05 -18.02
C ILE A 896 36.22 26.92 -18.31
N GLN A 897 37.29 26.89 -17.54
CA GLN A 897 38.40 25.95 -17.68
C GLN A 897 38.60 25.15 -16.39
N HIS A 898 38.83 23.85 -16.49
CA HIS A 898 39.13 22.98 -15.36
C HIS A 898 40.64 22.84 -15.18
N LYS A 899 41.14 23.14 -13.99
CA LYS A 899 42.54 22.96 -13.61
C LYS A 899 42.68 21.71 -12.77
N TRP A 900 43.59 20.82 -13.16
CA TRP A 900 43.78 19.53 -12.49
C TRP A 900 44.11 19.72 -10.99
N PRO A 901 43.52 18.89 -10.09
CA PRO A 901 42.51 17.86 -10.38
C PRO A 901 41.10 18.45 -10.55
N ASN A 902 40.74 19.45 -9.75
CA ASN A 902 39.34 19.80 -9.48
C ASN A 902 39.10 21.30 -9.19
N ASP A 903 40.02 22.19 -9.58
CA ASP A 903 39.84 23.63 -9.48
C ASP A 903 39.12 24.17 -10.73
N ILE A 904 38.26 25.18 -10.58
CA ILE A 904 37.55 25.80 -11.71
C ILE A 904 38.00 27.24 -11.90
N LEU A 905 38.38 27.57 -13.14
CA LEU A 905 38.84 28.88 -13.57
C LEU A 905 37.87 29.51 -14.57
N ILE A 906 37.81 30.84 -14.58
CA ILE A 906 37.23 31.66 -15.64
C ILE A 906 38.29 32.65 -16.09
N ASN A 907 38.61 32.66 -17.39
CA ASN A 907 39.65 33.52 -17.97
C ASN A 907 40.99 33.42 -17.18
N GLY A 908 41.38 32.21 -16.78
CA GLY A 908 42.56 31.92 -15.97
C GLY A 908 42.49 32.24 -14.47
N LYS A 909 41.44 32.93 -13.97
CA LYS A 909 41.24 33.25 -12.55
C LYS A 909 40.35 32.22 -11.84
N LYS A 910 40.67 31.84 -10.61
CA LYS A 910 39.90 30.80 -9.87
C LYS A 910 38.57 31.32 -9.33
N ILE A 911 37.47 30.60 -9.59
CA ILE A 911 36.12 30.91 -9.08
C ILE A 911 35.60 29.89 -8.07
N SER A 912 35.98 28.62 -8.19
CA SER A 912 35.55 27.55 -7.28
C SER A 912 36.67 26.56 -6.99
N GLY A 913 36.61 25.93 -5.82
CA GLY A 913 37.46 24.81 -5.41
C GLY A 913 36.65 23.73 -4.71
N ILE A 914 37.08 22.48 -4.87
CA ILE A 914 36.42 21.29 -4.33
C ILE A 914 37.40 20.58 -3.37
N LEU A 915 36.92 20.15 -2.21
CA LEU A 915 37.67 19.44 -1.18
C LEU A 915 37.00 18.10 -0.87
N LEU A 916 37.78 17.01 -0.94
CA LEU A 916 37.36 15.70 -0.45
C LEU A 916 37.94 15.42 0.93
N GLU A 917 37.08 14.99 1.85
CA GLU A 917 37.45 14.49 3.18
C GLU A 917 36.90 13.08 3.41
N LYS A 918 37.74 12.19 3.94
CA LYS A 918 37.40 10.80 4.26
C LYS A 918 38.18 10.33 5.50
N ARG A 919 37.58 9.45 6.30
CA ARG A 919 38.22 8.82 7.45
C ARG A 919 38.78 7.45 7.05
N SER A 920 39.91 7.04 7.64
CA SER A 920 40.49 5.72 7.36
C SER A 920 39.48 4.60 7.68
N ASN A 921 39.17 3.78 6.67
CA ASN A 921 38.18 2.70 6.69
C ASN A 921 36.70 3.14 6.89
N SER A 922 36.28 4.30 6.37
CA SER A 922 34.85 4.66 6.28
C SER A 922 34.19 4.30 4.94
N ASN A 923 32.87 4.03 4.97
CA ASN A 923 32.05 3.84 3.75
C ASN A 923 31.44 5.16 3.22
N TRP A 924 31.71 6.29 3.89
CA TRP A 924 31.25 7.61 3.48
C TRP A 924 32.39 8.47 2.91
N LEU A 925 32.02 9.48 2.13
CA LEU A 925 32.84 10.55 1.59
C LEU A 925 32.12 11.89 1.79
N ILE A 926 32.86 12.93 2.19
CA ILE A 926 32.36 14.31 2.24
C ILE A 926 32.96 15.07 1.04
N VAL A 927 32.10 15.69 0.24
CA VAL A 927 32.45 16.51 -0.92
C VAL A 927 32.11 17.98 -0.60
N GLY A 928 33.10 18.74 -0.13
CA GLY A 928 32.98 20.18 0.11
C GLY A 928 33.19 20.99 -1.17
N ILE A 929 32.31 21.96 -1.42
CA ILE A 929 32.30 22.80 -2.62
C ILE A 929 32.16 24.27 -2.19
N GLY A 930 33.15 25.09 -2.53
CA GLY A 930 33.10 26.55 -2.36
C GLY A 930 33.02 27.25 -3.71
N ILE A 931 32.08 28.19 -3.87
CA ILE A 931 31.96 29.04 -5.07
C ILE A 931 31.96 30.51 -4.65
N ASN A 932 32.81 31.30 -5.29
CA ASN A 932 32.83 32.75 -5.09
C ASN A 932 31.64 33.39 -5.84
N VAL A 933 30.62 33.86 -5.12
CA VAL A 933 29.42 34.49 -5.71
C VAL A 933 29.58 36.00 -5.75
N ASN A 934 29.71 36.63 -4.57
CA ASN A 934 29.79 38.08 -4.44
C ASN A 934 31.21 38.62 -4.21
N HIS A 935 32.11 37.81 -3.63
CA HIS A 935 33.45 38.26 -3.23
C HIS A 935 34.56 37.32 -3.72
N ALA A 936 35.64 37.91 -4.26
CA ALA A 936 36.86 37.21 -4.67
C ALA A 936 37.93 37.35 -3.55
N PRO A 937 38.21 36.32 -2.74
CA PRO A 937 38.95 36.49 -1.47
C PRO A 937 40.48 36.62 -1.60
N LEU A 938 41.08 36.43 -2.79
CA LEU A 938 42.54 36.39 -2.97
C LEU A 938 42.96 36.97 -4.33
N PRO A 939 44.17 37.55 -4.46
CA PRO A 939 44.74 37.93 -5.75
C PRO A 939 44.78 36.72 -6.71
N GLY A 940 44.13 36.85 -7.87
CA GLY A 940 44.02 35.76 -8.86
C GLY A 940 42.74 34.90 -8.74
N THR A 941 41.85 35.17 -7.78
CA THR A 941 40.47 34.65 -7.83
C THR A 941 39.52 35.62 -8.56
N THR A 942 38.30 35.16 -8.80
CA THR A 942 37.17 35.95 -9.31
C THR A 942 35.87 35.41 -8.71
N CYS A 943 34.76 36.12 -8.88
CA CYS A 943 33.42 35.80 -8.39
C CYS A 943 32.36 35.96 -9.49
N ILE A 944 31.17 35.36 -9.33
CA ILE A 944 30.09 35.39 -10.33
C ILE A 944 29.64 36.83 -10.63
N SER A 945 29.56 37.68 -9.59
CA SER A 945 29.19 39.10 -9.68
C SER A 945 30.08 39.96 -10.59
N ASN A 946 31.24 39.46 -11.03
CA ASN A 946 32.09 40.12 -12.03
C ASN A 946 31.65 39.87 -13.48
N TYR A 947 30.71 38.95 -13.73
CA TYR A 947 30.34 38.45 -15.06
C TYR A 947 28.83 38.29 -15.29
N GLY A 948 27.98 38.54 -14.28
CA GLY A 948 26.53 38.37 -14.37
C GLY A 948 25.80 39.03 -13.21
N GLU A 949 24.47 38.85 -13.16
CA GLU A 949 23.62 39.35 -12.08
C GLU A 949 23.84 38.59 -10.76
N SER A 950 23.30 39.11 -9.66
CA SER A 950 23.42 38.52 -8.33
C SER A 950 22.60 37.23 -8.21
N VAL A 951 23.26 36.07 -8.26
CA VAL A 951 22.61 34.75 -8.16
C VAL A 951 22.33 34.36 -6.71
N SER A 952 21.16 33.77 -6.45
CA SER A 952 20.80 33.20 -5.15
C SER A 952 21.61 31.92 -4.84
N ASN A 953 21.99 31.75 -3.57
CA ASN A 953 22.55 30.49 -3.07
C ASN A 953 21.61 29.30 -3.30
N MET A 954 20.28 29.48 -3.27
CA MET A 954 19.33 28.39 -3.51
C MET A 954 19.21 28.01 -4.99
N ASP A 955 19.35 28.96 -5.91
CA ASP A 955 19.33 28.69 -7.36
C ASP A 955 20.63 27.99 -7.80
N LEU A 956 21.78 28.40 -7.24
CA LEU A 956 23.05 27.68 -7.37
C LEU A 956 22.94 26.25 -6.84
N LEU A 957 22.29 26.02 -5.70
CA LEU A 957 22.07 24.68 -5.15
C LEU A 957 21.17 23.83 -6.07
N LYS A 958 20.07 24.39 -6.59
CA LYS A 958 19.16 23.71 -7.52
C LYS A 958 19.91 23.25 -8.78
N GLU A 959 20.60 24.16 -9.47
CA GLU A 959 21.35 23.83 -10.68
C GLU A 959 22.53 22.88 -10.40
N LEU A 960 23.16 22.95 -9.22
CA LEU A 960 24.20 22.01 -8.81
C LEU A 960 23.65 20.59 -8.63
N ILE A 961 22.52 20.44 -7.95
CA ILE A 961 21.84 19.13 -7.77
C ILE A 961 21.49 18.52 -9.14
N ILE A 962 20.97 19.33 -10.06
CA ILE A 962 20.58 18.89 -11.41
C ILE A 962 21.81 18.40 -12.21
N ASN A 963 22.85 19.24 -12.31
CA ASN A 963 24.04 18.92 -13.09
C ASN A 963 24.86 17.78 -12.47
N PHE A 964 24.96 17.71 -11.14
CA PHE A 964 25.61 16.62 -10.43
C PHE A 964 24.90 15.29 -10.66
N ASN A 965 23.57 15.23 -10.54
CA ASN A 965 22.82 14.00 -10.77
C ASN A 965 22.91 13.51 -12.22
N LYS A 966 22.89 14.42 -13.20
CA LYS A 966 23.07 14.09 -14.62
C LYS A 966 24.43 13.43 -14.87
N LEU A 967 25.50 14.03 -14.38
CA LEU A 967 26.87 13.53 -14.56
C LEU A 967 27.15 12.28 -13.71
N ARG A 968 26.59 12.17 -12.51
CA ARG A 968 26.68 10.97 -11.65
C ARG A 968 25.98 9.77 -12.29
N LYS A 969 24.77 9.95 -12.84
CA LYS A 969 24.07 8.89 -13.60
C LYS A 969 24.88 8.47 -14.82
N GLN A 970 25.47 9.42 -15.54
CA GLN A 970 26.33 9.12 -16.69
C GLN A 970 27.60 8.35 -16.28
N TRP A 971 28.30 8.79 -15.22
CA TRP A 971 29.47 8.09 -14.67
C TRP A 971 29.16 6.66 -14.22
N LEU A 972 28.00 6.42 -13.61
CA LEU A 972 27.57 5.08 -13.18
C LEU A 972 27.22 4.13 -14.35
N PHE A 973 26.91 4.66 -15.53
CA PHE A 973 26.47 3.88 -16.70
C PHE A 973 27.55 3.75 -17.78
N ASP A 974 28.19 4.87 -18.16
CA ASP A 974 29.25 4.96 -19.18
C ASP A 974 30.66 4.76 -18.60
N GLY A 975 30.80 4.83 -17.26
CA GLY A 975 32.09 4.80 -16.57
C GLY A 975 32.88 6.12 -16.64
N PHE A 976 34.09 6.12 -16.08
CA PHE A 976 34.96 7.31 -16.02
C PHE A 976 35.42 7.82 -17.39
N TYR A 977 35.40 7.00 -18.45
CA TYR A 977 35.85 7.40 -19.78
C TYR A 977 35.08 8.61 -20.33
N ALA A 978 33.74 8.61 -20.24
CA ALA A 978 32.91 9.73 -20.69
C ALA A 978 33.20 11.02 -19.89
N ILE A 979 33.34 10.89 -18.57
CA ILE A 979 33.68 11.99 -17.65
C ILE A 979 35.06 12.60 -17.99
N ARG A 980 36.08 11.74 -18.20
CA ARG A 980 37.43 12.15 -18.58
C ARG A 980 37.44 12.92 -19.91
N GLU A 981 36.77 12.41 -20.94
CA GLU A 981 36.65 13.07 -22.25
C GLU A 981 35.92 14.42 -22.18
N MET A 982 34.89 14.55 -21.33
CA MET A 982 34.19 15.82 -21.10
C MET A 982 35.06 16.83 -20.35
N TRP A 983 35.87 16.38 -19.39
CA TRP A 983 36.77 17.23 -18.62
C TRP A 983 37.95 17.73 -19.47
N LEU A 984 38.59 16.84 -20.25
CA LEU A 984 39.75 17.18 -21.10
C LEU A 984 39.44 18.26 -22.13
N LYS A 985 38.21 18.31 -22.67
CA LYS A 985 37.75 19.37 -23.59
C LYS A 985 37.75 20.79 -22.98
N LYS A 986 37.79 20.90 -21.65
CA LYS A 986 37.87 22.17 -20.90
C LYS A 986 39.17 22.26 -20.08
N ALA A 987 40.16 21.39 -20.30
CA ALA A 987 41.37 21.34 -19.49
C ALA A 987 42.25 22.59 -19.65
N PHE A 988 42.57 23.23 -18.52
CA PHE A 988 43.46 24.40 -18.47
C PHE A 988 44.89 23.99 -18.83
N LYS A 989 45.48 24.68 -19.83
CA LYS A 989 46.85 24.46 -20.31
C LYS A 989 47.14 23.06 -20.89
N MET A 990 46.13 22.40 -21.43
CA MET A 990 46.30 21.16 -22.21
C MET A 990 47.25 21.39 -23.40
N ASN A 991 48.21 20.48 -23.61
CA ASN A 991 49.29 20.59 -24.60
C ASN A 991 50.23 21.81 -24.43
N GLU A 992 50.16 22.56 -23.33
CA GLU A 992 51.13 23.61 -22.99
C GLU A 992 52.21 23.10 -22.02
N GLN A 993 53.35 23.81 -21.96
CA GLN A 993 54.36 23.58 -20.91
C GLN A 993 53.81 24.05 -19.55
N ILE A 994 53.85 23.15 -18.56
CA ILE A 994 53.44 23.41 -17.17
C ILE A 994 54.54 22.99 -16.19
N SER A 995 54.53 23.59 -15.01
CA SER A 995 55.40 23.25 -13.88
C SER A 995 54.57 22.68 -12.72
N VAL A 996 54.74 21.39 -12.42
CA VAL A 996 54.09 20.72 -11.29
C VAL A 996 55.06 20.70 -10.10
N LYS A 997 54.71 21.38 -8.99
CA LYS A 997 55.46 21.26 -7.73
C LYS A 997 54.77 20.23 -6.83
N LEU A 998 55.47 19.15 -6.48
CA LEU A 998 55.02 18.12 -5.54
C LEU A 998 56.03 18.02 -4.38
N ALA A 999 55.56 18.14 -3.15
CA ALA A 999 56.42 18.44 -1.98
C ALA A 999 57.38 19.59 -2.32
N ASP A 1000 58.70 19.36 -2.35
CA ASP A 1000 59.72 20.37 -2.70
C ASP A 1000 60.41 20.18 -4.06
N LYS A 1001 59.93 19.24 -4.90
CA LYS A 1001 60.44 19.06 -6.26
C LYS A 1001 59.52 19.73 -7.29
N LEU A 1002 60.12 20.45 -8.23
CA LEU A 1002 59.43 21.08 -9.36
C LEU A 1002 59.75 20.30 -10.63
N HIS A 1003 58.71 19.86 -11.32
CA HIS A 1003 58.76 19.05 -12.53
C HIS A 1003 58.18 19.86 -13.70
N GLU A 1004 58.97 20.08 -14.75
CA GLU A 1004 58.50 20.72 -15.97
C GLU A 1004 58.29 19.70 -17.10
N GLY A 1005 57.27 19.96 -17.91
CA GLY A 1005 56.93 19.19 -19.10
C GLY A 1005 55.65 19.72 -19.76
N ILE A 1006 55.18 19.03 -20.79
CA ILE A 1006 53.92 19.34 -21.49
C ILE A 1006 52.79 18.56 -20.82
N PHE A 1007 51.65 19.20 -20.56
CA PHE A 1007 50.43 18.51 -20.12
C PHE A 1007 49.88 17.68 -21.28
N ALA A 1008 50.07 16.36 -21.24
CA ALA A 1008 49.81 15.46 -22.36
C ALA A 1008 48.47 14.73 -22.27
N ASP A 1009 48.07 14.26 -21.08
CA ASP A 1009 46.78 13.57 -20.86
C ASP A 1009 46.40 13.51 -19.37
N ILE A 1010 45.22 12.98 -19.07
CA ILE A 1010 44.87 12.40 -17.78
C ILE A 1010 44.70 10.89 -17.97
N ASP A 1011 45.28 10.07 -17.09
CA ASP A 1011 45.21 8.61 -17.22
C ASP A 1011 43.82 8.03 -16.87
N LYS A 1012 43.67 6.71 -17.08
CA LYS A 1012 42.42 5.97 -16.82
C LYS A 1012 41.97 5.94 -15.34
N SER A 1013 42.76 6.49 -14.42
CA SER A 1013 42.48 6.60 -12.98
C SER A 1013 42.49 8.05 -12.45
N GLY A 1014 42.61 9.04 -13.34
CA GLY A 1014 42.57 10.47 -12.99
C GLY A 1014 43.93 11.13 -12.74
N LYS A 1015 45.05 10.43 -13.00
CA LYS A 1015 46.41 10.97 -12.77
C LYS A 1015 46.82 11.90 -13.90
N LEU A 1016 47.49 13.00 -13.57
CA LEU A 1016 48.02 13.95 -14.55
C LEU A 1016 49.23 13.35 -15.26
N VAL A 1017 49.19 13.29 -16.59
CA VAL A 1017 50.30 12.79 -17.43
C VAL A 1017 51.09 13.97 -17.99
N LEU A 1018 52.34 14.08 -17.57
CA LEU A 1018 53.28 15.13 -17.96
C LEU A 1018 54.37 14.53 -18.87
N GLN A 1019 54.49 15.02 -20.09
CA GLN A 1019 55.54 14.60 -21.02
C GLN A 1019 56.78 15.48 -20.88
N GLN A 1020 57.94 14.88 -20.62
CA GLN A 1020 59.22 15.60 -20.52
C GLN A 1020 59.87 15.82 -21.90
N LYS A 1021 60.90 16.67 -21.95
CA LYS A 1021 61.61 17.07 -23.19
C LYS A 1021 62.37 15.92 -23.87
N ASP A 1022 62.57 14.80 -23.18
CA ASP A 1022 63.15 13.55 -23.72
C ASP A 1022 62.09 12.56 -24.24
N GLY A 1023 60.79 12.92 -24.15
CA GLY A 1023 59.66 12.08 -24.54
C GLY A 1023 59.14 11.15 -23.43
N SER A 1024 59.76 11.11 -22.25
CA SER A 1024 59.29 10.30 -21.12
C SER A 1024 57.99 10.85 -20.51
N LEU A 1025 57.19 9.97 -19.88
CA LEU A 1025 55.90 10.31 -19.27
C LEU A 1025 55.97 10.14 -17.74
N ILE A 1026 55.61 11.19 -17.00
CA ILE A 1026 55.48 11.19 -15.54
C ILE A 1026 54.00 11.29 -15.17
N TYR A 1027 53.57 10.48 -14.20
CA TYR A 1027 52.18 10.40 -13.74
C TYR A 1027 52.08 10.95 -12.31
N PHE A 1028 51.24 11.97 -12.09
CA PHE A 1028 50.98 12.55 -10.76
C PHE A 1028 49.60 12.18 -10.24
N ASP A 1029 49.56 11.61 -9.04
CA ASP A 1029 48.33 11.15 -8.40
C ASP A 1029 47.59 12.29 -7.68
N ALA A 1030 46.26 12.25 -7.67
CA ALA A 1030 45.42 13.18 -6.93
C ALA A 1030 45.15 12.74 -5.48
N VAL A 1031 45.25 11.42 -5.18
CA VAL A 1031 44.90 10.84 -3.88
C VAL A 1031 45.86 11.27 -2.76
N SER A 1032 47.13 11.53 -3.08
CA SER A 1032 48.17 11.91 -2.11
C SER A 1032 47.95 13.30 -1.46
N GLU A 1033 46.95 14.06 -1.90
CA GLU A 1033 46.56 15.36 -1.32
C GLU A 1033 45.12 15.36 -0.76
N ALA A 1034 44.45 14.22 -0.66
CA ALA A 1034 43.17 14.09 0.04
C ALA A 1034 43.39 14.13 1.57
N ILE A 1035 42.50 14.79 2.32
CA ILE A 1035 42.64 14.88 3.78
C ILE A 1035 42.10 13.59 4.40
N VAL A 1036 43.01 12.64 4.64
CA VAL A 1036 42.74 11.42 5.42
C VAL A 1036 42.71 11.78 6.90
N LEU A 1037 41.51 11.78 7.50
CA LEU A 1037 41.33 12.09 8.91
C LEU A 1037 41.88 10.95 9.79
N PRO A 1038 42.78 11.22 10.76
CA PRO A 1038 43.46 10.17 11.52
C PRO A 1038 42.53 9.41 12.46
N ASN A 1039 42.71 8.09 12.52
CA ASN A 1039 42.02 7.21 13.47
C ASN A 1039 42.68 7.27 14.85
N SER A 1040 42.42 8.34 15.61
CA SER A 1040 42.76 8.40 17.03
C SER A 1040 41.73 9.19 17.84
N GLN A 1041 41.09 8.53 18.80
CA GLN A 1041 40.77 9.19 20.07
C GLN A 1041 42.11 9.62 20.70
N LYS A 1042 42.30 10.93 20.94
CA LYS A 1042 43.28 11.45 21.89
C LYS A 1042 42.68 12.67 22.59
N PRO A 1043 42.87 12.82 23.92
CA PRO A 1043 42.21 13.87 24.68
C PRO A 1043 42.83 15.24 24.39
N ILE A 1044 41.98 16.24 24.22
CA ILE A 1044 42.39 17.65 24.23
C ILE A 1044 42.68 18.02 25.69
N ARG A 1045 43.96 18.28 26.02
CA ARG A 1045 44.35 18.75 27.35
C ARG A 1045 44.07 20.25 27.50
N VAL A 1046 43.17 20.59 28.41
CA VAL A 1046 43.02 21.93 28.99
C VAL A 1046 43.09 21.79 30.51
N GLY A 1047 43.78 22.71 31.21
CA GLY A 1047 43.73 22.81 32.68
C GLY A 1047 44.36 21.68 33.52
N GLY A 1048 44.77 20.55 32.92
CA GLY A 1048 45.56 19.52 33.62
C GLY A 1048 44.78 18.47 34.41
N MET A 1049 43.44 18.38 34.24
CA MET A 1049 42.64 17.27 34.76
C MET A 1049 42.24 16.28 33.64
N VAL A 1050 41.93 15.05 34.04
CA VAL A 1050 41.41 13.99 33.17
C VAL A 1050 39.99 13.66 33.63
N VAL A 1051 39.06 13.54 32.69
CA VAL A 1051 37.69 13.07 32.89
C VAL A 1051 37.44 11.98 31.85
N GLU A 1052 36.86 10.86 32.26
CA GLU A 1052 36.49 9.76 31.38
C GLU A 1052 35.00 9.82 31.05
N ASP A 1053 34.63 9.68 29.78
CA ASP A 1053 33.23 9.65 29.35
C ASP A 1053 32.55 8.35 29.79
N SER A 1054 31.76 8.41 30.88
CA SER A 1054 30.71 7.42 31.12
C SER A 1054 29.54 7.99 31.92
N VAL A 1055 28.34 7.50 31.54
CA VAL A 1055 27.04 7.70 32.20
C VAL A 1055 26.37 9.09 32.06
N ILE A 1056 25.03 9.07 32.02
CA ILE A 1056 24.07 10.20 32.11
C ILE A 1056 23.82 11.00 30.82
N ARG A 1057 22.94 10.44 29.97
CA ARG A 1057 21.82 11.22 29.40
C ARG A 1057 20.66 11.19 30.41
N SER A 1058 20.41 12.29 31.12
CA SER A 1058 19.11 12.62 31.71
C SER A 1058 19.07 14.08 32.14
N GLU A 1059 17.89 14.67 32.21
CA GLU A 1059 17.67 16.03 32.71
C GLU A 1059 18.15 16.15 34.16
N SER A 1060 19.16 16.99 34.43
CA SER A 1060 19.56 17.31 35.81
C SER A 1060 20.27 18.66 35.93
N GLU A 1061 20.04 19.28 37.08
CA GLU A 1061 20.37 20.65 37.44
C GLU A 1061 21.88 20.85 37.71
N VAL A 1062 22.42 22.03 37.39
CA VAL A 1062 23.74 22.46 37.90
C VAL A 1062 23.53 23.35 39.12
N VAL A 1063 23.78 22.79 40.30
CA VAL A 1063 23.64 23.49 41.59
C VAL A 1063 24.98 24.09 42.02
N PHE A 1064 25.06 25.40 42.18
CA PHE A 1064 26.16 26.04 42.89
C PHE A 1064 25.86 26.07 44.40
N GLN A 1065 26.73 25.45 45.19
CA GLN A 1065 26.64 25.46 46.64
C GLN A 1065 27.64 26.47 47.22
N MET A 1066 27.15 27.49 47.90
CA MET A 1066 27.95 28.33 48.80
C MET A 1066 27.37 28.25 50.20
N THR A 1067 28.24 28.03 51.18
CA THR A 1067 27.87 27.85 52.59
C THR A 1067 28.03 29.14 53.36
N ASP A 1068 26.90 29.71 53.79
CA ASP A 1068 26.82 30.22 55.17
C ASP A 1068 25.37 30.18 55.69
N PHE A 1069 25.18 30.42 57.00
CA PHE A 1069 24.03 29.91 57.76
C PHE A 1069 22.60 30.32 57.29
N ASN A 1070 21.73 29.30 57.25
CA ASN A 1070 20.28 29.37 57.51
C ASN A 1070 19.35 30.13 56.52
N LYS A 1071 19.58 30.00 55.21
CA LYS A 1071 18.54 29.57 54.23
C LYS A 1071 19.13 29.43 52.81
N SER A 1072 18.82 28.33 52.12
CA SER A 1072 19.15 28.17 50.71
C SER A 1072 18.21 29.00 49.81
N VAL A 1073 18.77 29.62 48.76
CA VAL A 1073 18.02 30.42 47.79
C VAL A 1073 18.33 29.93 46.38
N THR A 1074 17.34 29.35 45.71
CA THR A 1074 17.47 28.84 44.34
C THR A 1074 17.05 29.91 43.34
N VAL A 1075 17.96 30.36 42.47
CA VAL A 1075 17.66 31.32 41.40
C VAL A 1075 17.62 30.57 40.06
N LYS A 1076 16.47 30.62 39.37
CA LYS A 1076 16.35 30.13 37.99
C LYS A 1076 16.78 31.22 37.00
N TYR A 1077 17.58 30.85 36.02
CA TYR A 1077 17.95 31.70 34.88
C TYR A 1077 17.49 31.03 33.58
N GLN A 1078 16.85 31.80 32.70
CA GLN A 1078 16.54 31.39 31.33
C GLN A 1078 17.01 32.51 30.39
N GLY A 1079 18.06 32.24 29.62
CA GLY A 1079 18.68 33.19 28.71
C GLY A 1079 20.02 32.68 28.19
N ILE A 1080 20.42 33.15 27.01
CA ILE A 1080 21.76 32.92 26.47
C ILE A 1080 22.65 34.09 26.90
N LEU A 1081 23.83 33.79 27.45
CA LEU A 1081 24.83 34.80 27.81
C LEU A 1081 25.51 35.37 26.55
N PRO A 1082 25.46 36.69 26.30
CA PRO A 1082 26.28 37.34 25.28
C PRO A 1082 27.74 37.52 25.75
N PRO A 1083 28.71 37.68 24.83
CA PRO A 1083 30.12 37.70 25.17
C PRO A 1083 30.65 39.05 25.69
N MET A 1084 31.66 38.96 26.57
CA MET A 1084 32.62 39.97 27.01
C MET A 1084 32.11 41.22 27.76
N PHE A 1085 32.69 41.42 28.96
CA PHE A 1085 32.87 42.74 29.56
C PHE A 1085 33.86 43.58 28.75
N SER A 1086 33.59 44.89 28.64
CA SER A 1086 34.63 45.92 28.55
C SER A 1086 34.31 47.04 29.57
N GLU A 1087 35.30 47.84 29.95
CA GLU A 1087 35.28 48.61 31.18
C GLU A 1087 34.30 49.80 31.23
N LYS A 1088 34.05 50.30 32.46
CA LYS A 1088 33.57 51.66 32.83
C LYS A 1088 32.11 52.02 32.51
N SER A 1089 31.20 51.66 33.41
CA SER A 1089 30.59 52.64 34.36
C SER A 1089 29.57 51.92 35.27
N GLY A 1090 29.45 52.32 36.54
CA GLY A 1090 28.61 51.63 37.52
C GLY A 1090 27.56 52.52 38.18
N VAL A 1091 26.38 51.95 38.49
CA VAL A 1091 25.32 52.52 39.35
C VAL A 1091 24.73 51.39 40.23
N VAL A 1092 24.10 51.79 41.34
CA VAL A 1092 23.78 50.96 42.54
C VAL A 1092 22.54 50.07 42.39
N VAL A 1093 22.49 48.98 43.16
CA VAL A 1093 21.37 48.01 43.25
C VAL A 1093 20.64 48.07 44.60
N GLN A 1094 19.30 48.08 44.58
CA GLN A 1094 18.38 47.73 45.68
C GLN A 1094 17.05 47.19 45.07
N GLY A 1095 16.35 46.16 45.57
CA GLY A 1095 16.77 45.08 46.47
C GLY A 1095 15.70 44.55 47.44
N LYS A 1096 14.89 43.52 47.07
CA LYS A 1096 14.36 42.44 47.97
C LYS A 1096 13.45 41.40 47.26
N MET A 1097 13.42 40.17 47.81
CA MET A 1097 12.53 39.01 47.51
C MET A 1097 11.40 38.92 48.58
N PHE A 1098 10.38 38.03 48.60
CA PHE A 1098 10.09 36.69 48.04
C PHE A 1098 8.57 36.62 47.60
N ASP A 1099 7.82 35.52 47.35
CA ASP A 1099 8.00 34.07 47.62
C ASP A 1099 7.09 33.11 46.77
N ASN A 1100 7.32 31.78 46.93
CA ASN A 1100 6.47 30.56 46.83
C ASN A 1100 4.99 30.61 46.34
N SER A 1101 4.39 29.57 45.68
CA SER A 1101 4.81 28.18 45.38
C SER A 1101 3.88 27.39 44.40
N THR A 1102 4.41 26.29 43.82
CA THR A 1102 3.73 25.05 43.30
C THR A 1102 2.99 25.00 41.93
N PHE A 1103 2.92 23.77 41.38
CA PHE A 1103 2.57 23.36 40.01
C PHE A 1103 1.27 22.52 39.94
N LEU A 1104 0.49 22.63 38.86
CA LEU A 1104 0.39 21.59 37.80
C LEU A 1104 -0.41 22.11 36.58
N ALA A 1105 -0.45 21.33 35.50
CA ALA A 1105 -1.01 21.75 34.20
C ALA A 1105 -2.49 21.37 34.03
N ASP A 1106 -3.26 22.17 33.28
CA ASP A 1106 -3.62 21.79 31.90
C ASP A 1106 -4.42 22.88 31.12
N THR A 1107 -4.10 23.02 29.83
CA THR A 1107 -4.97 23.49 28.72
C THR A 1107 -5.71 24.86 28.71
N VAL A 1108 -5.78 25.42 27.49
CA VAL A 1108 -6.95 26.12 26.88
C VAL A 1108 -7.25 27.61 27.20
N PHE A 1109 -7.06 28.42 26.15
CA PHE A 1109 -7.78 29.65 25.72
C PHE A 1109 -7.58 31.03 26.39
N ALA A 1110 -7.06 31.96 25.56
CA ALA A 1110 -7.35 33.40 25.54
C ALA A 1110 -6.79 34.23 26.74
N LYS A 1111 -6.86 35.58 26.79
CA LYS A 1111 -7.70 36.55 26.06
C LYS A 1111 -7.16 37.99 26.21
N HIS A 1112 -7.44 38.85 25.23
CA HIS A 1112 -7.91 40.23 25.44
C HIS A 1112 -8.94 40.50 24.30
N ASP A 1113 -10.06 41.20 24.48
CA ASP A 1113 -10.38 42.15 25.56
C ASP A 1113 -11.46 41.69 26.57
N GLU A 1114 -11.62 42.51 27.61
CA GLU A 1114 -12.71 42.49 28.59
C GLU A 1114 -13.73 43.60 28.33
N ASN A 1115 -14.97 43.42 28.80
CA ASN A 1115 -15.71 44.45 29.56
C ASN A 1115 -17.00 43.88 30.19
N TYR A 1116 -17.52 44.59 31.21
CA TYR A 1116 -18.72 44.30 32.04
C TYR A 1116 -18.69 43.01 32.89
N MET A 1117 -18.34 43.06 34.19
CA MET A 1117 -19.18 43.41 35.37
C MET A 1117 -20.49 42.60 35.55
N PRO A 1118 -20.98 42.30 36.78
CA PRO A 1118 -20.50 42.74 38.12
C PRO A 1118 -20.52 41.70 39.30
N LYS A 1119 -19.83 42.04 40.42
CA LYS A 1119 -20.23 41.74 41.84
C LYS A 1119 -20.29 40.25 42.33
N VAL A 1120 -20.16 39.89 43.62
CA VAL A 1120 -19.53 40.51 44.82
C VAL A 1120 -19.29 39.42 45.92
N PHE A 1121 -18.18 39.54 46.67
CA PHE A 1121 -17.92 39.00 48.04
C PHE A 1121 -17.81 37.46 48.34
N LYS A 1122 -16.68 37.15 49.01
CA LYS A 1122 -16.50 36.32 50.24
C LYS A 1122 -16.36 34.78 50.22
N GLN A 1123 -15.24 34.37 50.84
CA GLN A 1123 -15.06 33.27 51.82
C GLN A 1123 -15.20 31.81 51.36
N ILE A 1124 -14.03 31.19 51.08
CA ILE A 1124 -13.38 30.12 51.89
C ILE A 1124 -14.32 29.15 52.63
N PRO A 1125 -14.12 27.81 52.54
CA PRO A 1125 -12.94 27.11 52.01
C PRO A 1125 -12.92 26.95 50.49
#